data_AF-A0A9P0MY03-F1
#
_entry.id   AF-A0A9P0MY03-F1
#
_cell.length_a   1.000
_cell.length_b   1.000
_cell.length_c   1.000
_cell.angle_alpha   90.00
_cell.angle_beta   90.00
_cell.angle_gamma   90.00
#
_symmetry.space_group_name_H-M   'P 1'
#
loop_
_entity.id
_entity.type
_entity.pdbx_description
1 polymer ?
#
loop_
_entity_poly.entity_id
_entity_poly.type
_entity_poly.pdbx_seq_one_letter_code
_entity_poly.pdbx_strand_id
1 'polypeptide(L)'
;MAYNYVVTAQKPTAVISCVTGNFTSPTDLNLLVAKVSRLEMYLVTPEGLRPMKEVGLYGRVAKMKMFRPPYENKDLVFILTARYNAMILEWRTTASGELEVVTRAHGNVSDRIGKPSENGILAVIDPQARVIGLRLYDGLFKIIPLDKDSTELKAASLRLEELNVYDVEFLHGCSNPTIILIHQDLNGRHIKTHEINLREKEFMKIPWKQDNVETEASILIPVPSPLGGAIVIGQESIVYHDGQSYVAVAPPQIKLTPINCYCRVDGRGLRYLLGDIAGRLFMLLLELQEKMDGTQAVKDLKVELLGDIPIPECMTYLDNGVVFIGSRLGDSALVRLSASRDEASQYVQPMESFTSLAPIVDMCVVDLERQGQNQLITCSGAFKMGSLRIIRNGIGIQEQASIDLPGIKGMWALTLAENSTYHDTLVLAFVGQTRVLTLNGEEVEETEIKGFVADRQTFFTGNVCHNQLIQVTDEGIRLISRGGSGWRLAAEWRVAGARGLSVVACSALRVVAAAGPRLYLVAILDGQLELKAEVCMEEEVACLDLGPGGDEALLGVGLWTDISVRVLKLPDLRPLHTEKLSGEIIPRSLLICVLEGVCYLLCALGDGSMFYFTVDQDTGVLTNKKKVTLGTQPTVLRSFRSLSTTNIFACSDRPTVIFSSNHKLVFSNVNLKEVTHMCSLNAQAYPDSLALATDSTVTIGTIDEIQKLHIRTVPLGETPRRIAYQEASQTFGVITMRVDKLEWGAGGGAAGVAPRASASTAAAAVSGAPPAQPKHAPNALDLEVHNLLVLDNHTFEVLHAHQLMTNEFAMSLVSCKLGDDPNHYYALGTALLNPEESEPKQGRILLFHWSEGKLVQIAEKEIKGGCYTLVEFNGKLLATINSTVRLFEWTSEKELRLECSHFNNIVALYLKVKGDFILVGDLMRSMSLLQYKQMEGSFEEIARDYSPNWMTAIEILDDDTFLGAENSFNLFVCQKDSAATTDEERQQMSYMGQFHLGDMVNVMRGGSLVAQHADSAAPVHNPVLLATVTGSICLVVQLAPELYEFLHQLEERLTHTIKSVGKVPHSFWRSFNTDIKTEPAEGFIDGDLIESFLDLSREMQQETVQGLQIDDGGGMMRDATVDDLIKIVEDLTRIH
;
A
#
# COMPACT_ATOMS: atom_id res chain seq x y z
N MET A 1 -11.38 8.94 -31.40
CA MET A 1 -11.77 8.00 -30.33
C MET A 1 -10.70 8.06 -29.26
N ALA A 2 -11.07 8.02 -27.98
CA ALA A 2 -10.15 8.11 -26.86
C ALA A 2 -9.96 6.74 -26.22
N TYR A 3 -8.73 6.25 -26.18
CA TYR A 3 -8.37 4.94 -25.62
C TYR A 3 -7.52 5.12 -24.39
N ASN A 4 -7.81 4.38 -23.32
CA ASN A 4 -7.21 4.59 -22.01
C ASN A 4 -6.58 3.31 -21.49
N TYR A 5 -5.53 3.46 -20.69
CA TYR A 5 -4.88 2.39 -19.93
C TYR A 5 -4.97 2.73 -18.46
N VAL A 6 -5.42 1.80 -17.63
CA VAL A 6 -5.56 1.98 -16.19
C VAL A 6 -4.73 0.94 -15.44
N VAL A 7 -3.88 1.39 -14.52
CA VAL A 7 -2.99 0.51 -13.74
C VAL A 7 -2.92 0.92 -12.27
N THR A 8 -2.75 -0.04 -11.38
CA THR A 8 -2.60 0.19 -9.94
C THR A 8 -1.14 0.47 -9.57
N ALA A 9 -0.81 1.73 -9.24
CA ALA A 9 0.51 2.12 -8.79
C ALA A 9 0.79 1.72 -7.33
N GLN A 10 -0.21 1.86 -6.47
CA GLN A 10 -0.19 1.37 -5.08
C GLN A 10 -1.44 0.54 -4.83
N LYS A 11 -1.26 -0.69 -4.35
CA LYS A 11 -2.35 -1.63 -4.05
C LYS A 11 -3.23 -1.13 -2.90
N PRO A 12 -4.50 -1.58 -2.80
CA PRO A 12 -5.35 -1.33 -1.64
C PRO A 12 -4.68 -1.71 -0.32
N THR A 13 -4.70 -0.81 0.66
CA THR A 13 -4.08 -1.03 1.97
C THR A 13 -5.10 -1.27 3.07
N ALA A 14 -6.37 -0.90 2.85
CA ALA A 14 -7.45 -1.08 3.82
C ALA A 14 -7.73 -2.56 4.09
N VAL A 15 -7.78 -2.94 5.37
CA VAL A 15 -8.19 -4.29 5.78
C VAL A 15 -9.68 -4.32 6.02
N ILE A 16 -10.39 -5.18 5.30
CA ILE A 16 -11.85 -5.33 5.37
C ILE A 16 -12.28 -6.55 6.20
N SER A 17 -11.44 -7.58 6.28
CA SER A 17 -11.73 -8.80 7.02
C SER A 17 -10.44 -9.55 7.28
N CYS A 18 -10.35 -10.22 8.42
CA CYS A 18 -9.29 -11.15 8.74
C CYS A 18 -9.87 -12.42 9.38
N VAL A 19 -9.24 -13.56 9.13
CA VAL A 19 -9.59 -14.84 9.76
C VAL A 19 -8.32 -15.62 10.09
N THR A 20 -8.33 -16.35 11.21
CA THR A 20 -7.27 -17.28 11.59
C THR A 20 -7.76 -18.72 11.48
N GLY A 21 -6.87 -19.63 11.08
CA GLY A 21 -7.18 -21.04 10.90
C GLY A 21 -5.98 -21.86 10.43
N ASN A 22 -6.22 -23.15 10.20
CA ASN A 22 -5.26 -24.13 9.72
C ASN A 22 -5.45 -24.35 8.20
N PHE A 23 -4.92 -23.45 7.38
CA PHE A 23 -5.12 -23.47 5.92
C PHE A 23 -4.00 -24.21 5.18
N THR A 24 -2.74 -24.02 5.57
CA THR A 24 -1.58 -24.64 4.90
C THR A 24 -1.37 -26.08 5.36
N SER A 25 -1.48 -26.32 6.67
CA SER A 25 -1.39 -27.64 7.27
C SER A 25 -2.37 -27.76 8.44
N PRO A 26 -2.71 -28.98 8.91
CA PRO A 26 -3.56 -29.17 10.09
C PRO A 26 -2.98 -28.59 11.40
N THR A 27 -1.68 -28.29 11.43
CA THR A 27 -0.95 -27.81 12.62
C THR A 27 -0.54 -26.35 12.51
N ASP A 28 -0.39 -25.82 11.30
CA ASP A 28 0.07 -24.46 11.07
C ASP A 28 -1.05 -23.50 11.43
N LEU A 29 -0.75 -22.48 12.24
CA LEU A 29 -1.68 -21.38 12.47
C LEU A 29 -1.40 -20.30 11.42
N ASN A 30 -2.39 -20.05 10.57
CA ASN A 30 -2.31 -19.07 9.50
C ASN A 30 -3.26 -17.91 9.77
N LEU A 31 -2.83 -16.71 9.39
CA LEU A 31 -3.65 -15.52 9.33
C LEU A 31 -3.95 -15.20 7.86
N LEU A 32 -5.22 -15.09 7.51
CA LEU A 32 -5.68 -14.58 6.22
C LEU A 32 -6.24 -13.18 6.38
N VAL A 33 -5.76 -12.27 5.55
CA VAL A 33 -6.18 -10.86 5.53
C VAL A 33 -6.75 -10.54 4.16
N ALA A 34 -8.00 -10.08 4.13
CA ALA A 34 -8.63 -9.56 2.92
C ALA A 34 -8.41 -8.05 2.84
N LYS A 35 -7.76 -7.61 1.77
CA LYS A 35 -7.59 -6.20 1.38
C LYS A 35 -8.38 -5.93 0.10
N VAL A 36 -9.68 -5.72 0.27
CA VAL A 36 -10.65 -5.40 -0.81
C VAL A 36 -10.73 -6.49 -1.89
N SER A 37 -9.86 -6.45 -2.90
CA SER A 37 -9.78 -7.40 -4.01
C SER A 37 -8.57 -8.33 -3.89
N ARG A 38 -7.86 -8.34 -2.75
CA ARG A 38 -6.68 -9.17 -2.52
C ARG A 38 -6.78 -9.99 -1.24
N LEU A 39 -6.14 -11.15 -1.25
CA LEU A 39 -5.97 -12.02 -0.10
C LEU A 39 -4.49 -12.18 0.20
N GLU A 40 -4.10 -11.86 1.42
CA GLU A 40 -2.76 -12.08 1.94
C GLU A 40 -2.79 -13.21 2.98
N MET A 41 -1.87 -14.16 2.84
CA MET A 41 -1.68 -15.26 3.78
C MET A 41 -0.36 -15.10 4.53
N TYR A 42 -0.45 -15.20 5.85
CA TYR A 42 0.68 -15.18 6.77
C TYR A 42 0.72 -16.46 7.61
N LEU A 43 1.92 -16.94 7.93
CA LEU A 43 2.16 -17.94 8.95
C LEU A 43 2.43 -17.23 10.28
N VAL A 44 1.74 -17.65 11.33
CA VAL A 44 1.98 -17.13 12.69
C VAL A 44 3.22 -17.82 13.25
N THR A 45 4.24 -17.02 13.58
CA THR A 45 5.50 -17.50 14.15
C THR A 45 5.76 -16.81 15.50
N PRO A 46 6.67 -17.33 16.34
CA PRO A 46 7.03 -16.68 17.59
C PRO A 46 7.63 -15.27 17.42
N GLU A 47 8.23 -14.99 16.27
CA GLU A 47 8.88 -13.71 15.93
C GLU A 47 7.91 -12.68 15.35
N GLY A 48 6.72 -13.11 14.89
CA GLY A 48 5.75 -12.25 14.22
C GLY A 48 5.00 -12.98 13.10
N LEU A 49 4.58 -12.22 12.10
CA LEU A 49 3.87 -12.74 10.94
C LEU A 49 4.83 -12.94 9.76
N ARG A 50 4.95 -14.18 9.28
CA ARG A 50 5.74 -14.48 8.08
C ARG A 50 4.84 -14.48 6.85
N PRO A 51 5.03 -13.60 5.85
CA PRO A 51 4.24 -13.63 4.63
C PRO A 51 4.49 -14.93 3.85
N MET A 52 3.43 -15.52 3.29
CA MET A 52 3.50 -16.76 2.52
C MET A 52 3.07 -16.58 1.07
N LYS A 53 1.87 -16.01 0.85
CA LYS A 53 1.29 -15.88 -0.49
C LYS A 53 0.31 -14.72 -0.53
N GLU A 54 0.36 -13.96 -1.62
CA GLU A 54 -0.63 -12.94 -1.97
C GLU A 54 -1.35 -13.37 -3.25
N VAL A 55 -2.67 -13.16 -3.31
CA VAL A 55 -3.51 -13.53 -4.45
C VAL A 55 -4.54 -12.42 -4.73
N GLY A 56 -4.66 -12.03 -6.00
CA GLY A 56 -5.71 -11.13 -6.48
C GLY A 56 -7.02 -11.85 -6.79
N LEU A 57 -8.14 -11.19 -6.55
CA LEU A 57 -9.49 -11.64 -6.83
C LEU A 57 -10.17 -10.69 -7.82
N TYR A 58 -10.89 -11.24 -8.79
CA TYR A 58 -11.79 -10.47 -9.66
C TYR A 58 -13.11 -10.17 -8.94
N GLY A 59 -13.01 -9.36 -7.89
CA GLY A 59 -14.14 -8.95 -7.08
C GLY A 59 -13.72 -8.37 -5.73
N ARG A 60 -14.48 -7.39 -5.26
CA ARG A 60 -14.36 -6.88 -3.89
C ARG A 60 -14.94 -7.90 -2.91
N VAL A 61 -14.15 -8.40 -1.97
CA VAL A 61 -14.60 -9.29 -0.90
C VAL A 61 -15.60 -8.53 -0.02
N ALA A 62 -16.82 -9.04 0.07
CA ALA A 62 -17.86 -8.51 0.95
C ALA A 62 -17.85 -9.23 2.30
N LYS A 63 -17.69 -10.56 2.27
CA LYS A 63 -17.55 -11.40 3.47
C LYS A 63 -16.56 -12.52 3.24
N MET A 64 -15.77 -12.80 4.28
CA MET A 64 -14.83 -13.92 4.35
C MET A 64 -15.06 -14.67 5.67
N LYS A 65 -15.30 -15.97 5.61
CA LYS A 65 -15.49 -16.84 6.78
C LYS A 65 -14.73 -18.14 6.56
N MET A 66 -14.08 -18.64 7.61
CA MET A 66 -13.45 -19.97 7.61
C MET A 66 -14.42 -21.01 8.16
N PHE A 67 -14.27 -22.26 7.72
CA PHE A 67 -15.00 -23.40 8.27
C PHE A 67 -14.25 -24.71 8.01
N ARG A 68 -14.49 -25.72 8.87
CA ARG A 68 -13.95 -27.06 8.72
C ARG A 68 -15.07 -28.09 8.54
N PRO A 69 -15.27 -28.65 7.34
CA PRO A 69 -16.13 -29.81 7.18
C PRO A 69 -15.63 -31.01 8.00
N PRO A 70 -16.51 -31.85 8.57
CA PRO A 70 -16.10 -32.99 9.40
C PRO A 70 -15.19 -34.02 8.70
N TYR A 71 -15.15 -34.02 7.38
CA TYR A 71 -14.35 -34.92 6.55
C TYR A 71 -13.03 -34.31 6.05
N GLU A 72 -12.74 -33.05 6.38
CA GLU A 72 -11.51 -32.34 6.01
C GLU A 72 -10.59 -32.17 7.22
N ASN A 73 -9.29 -32.23 6.97
CA ASN A 73 -8.26 -32.04 8.01
C ASN A 73 -7.71 -30.60 8.06
N LYS A 74 -8.04 -29.78 7.05
CA LYS A 74 -7.65 -28.38 6.94
C LYS A 74 -8.90 -27.51 6.86
N ASP A 75 -8.76 -26.24 7.21
CA ASP A 75 -9.83 -25.27 7.07
C ASP A 75 -10.00 -24.85 5.61
N LEU A 76 -11.26 -24.64 5.23
CA LEU A 76 -11.64 -24.04 3.96
C LEU A 76 -12.08 -22.59 4.19
N VAL A 77 -11.99 -21.79 3.15
CA VAL A 77 -12.39 -20.38 3.20
C VAL A 77 -13.54 -20.14 2.24
N PHE A 78 -14.65 -19.65 2.78
CA PHE A 78 -15.76 -19.14 2.00
C PHE A 78 -15.58 -17.63 1.78
N ILE A 79 -15.70 -17.20 0.53
CA ILE A 79 -15.66 -15.81 0.12
C ILE A 79 -16.92 -15.49 -0.67
N LEU A 80 -17.52 -14.35 -0.34
CA LEU A 80 -18.59 -13.73 -1.11
C LEU A 80 -18.13 -12.35 -1.57
N THR A 81 -18.20 -12.07 -2.87
CA THR A 81 -17.87 -10.74 -3.41
C THR A 81 -19.08 -9.81 -3.38
N ALA A 82 -18.84 -8.50 -3.51
CA ALA A 82 -19.87 -7.46 -3.57
C ALA A 82 -20.82 -7.62 -4.78
N ARG A 83 -20.35 -8.24 -5.88
CA ARG A 83 -21.18 -8.63 -7.05
C ARG A 83 -21.71 -10.07 -6.94
N TYR A 84 -21.87 -10.56 -5.71
CA TYR A 84 -22.51 -11.83 -5.37
C TYR A 84 -21.84 -13.09 -5.93
N ASN A 85 -20.54 -13.04 -6.28
CA ASN A 85 -19.80 -14.25 -6.60
C ASN A 85 -19.40 -14.95 -5.30
N ALA A 86 -19.95 -16.14 -5.08
CA ALA A 86 -19.62 -17.03 -3.98
C ALA A 86 -18.54 -18.02 -4.42
N MET A 87 -17.57 -18.28 -3.55
CA MET A 87 -16.50 -19.26 -3.79
C MET A 87 -16.02 -19.92 -2.50
N ILE A 88 -15.58 -21.17 -2.62
CA ILE A 88 -14.89 -21.92 -1.57
C ILE A 88 -13.47 -22.20 -2.05
N LEU A 89 -12.49 -21.73 -1.30
CA LEU A 89 -11.07 -21.83 -1.62
C LEU A 89 -10.34 -22.81 -0.69
N GLU A 90 -9.35 -23.51 -1.25
CA GLU A 90 -8.45 -24.42 -0.55
C GLU A 90 -7.00 -24.11 -0.96
N TRP A 91 -6.07 -24.13 -0.01
CA TRP A 91 -4.63 -23.98 -0.28
C TRP A 91 -3.98 -25.36 -0.38
N ARG A 92 -3.32 -25.63 -1.51
CA ARG A 92 -2.62 -26.88 -1.78
C ARG A 92 -1.16 -26.64 -2.07
N THR A 93 -0.30 -27.47 -1.49
CA THR A 93 1.11 -27.52 -1.83
C THR A 93 1.29 -28.50 -2.98
N THR A 94 1.83 -28.05 -4.10
CA THR A 94 2.11 -28.89 -5.27
C THR A 94 3.32 -29.80 -5.01
N ALA A 95 3.55 -30.79 -5.88
CA ALA A 95 4.71 -31.68 -5.78
C ALA A 95 6.07 -30.92 -5.89
N SER A 96 6.04 -29.72 -6.45
CA SER A 96 7.20 -28.82 -6.57
C SER A 96 7.50 -28.02 -5.29
N GLY A 97 6.62 -28.09 -4.28
CA GLY A 97 6.72 -27.31 -3.05
C GLY A 97 6.01 -25.95 -3.08
N GLU A 98 5.47 -25.52 -4.23
CA GLU A 98 4.75 -24.25 -4.35
C GLU A 98 3.32 -24.33 -3.80
N LEU A 99 2.87 -23.23 -3.16
CA LEU A 99 1.52 -23.08 -2.61
C LEU A 99 0.57 -22.47 -3.66
N GLU A 100 -0.45 -23.24 -4.07
CA GLU A 100 -1.48 -22.85 -5.04
C GLU A 100 -2.85 -22.71 -4.35
N VAL A 101 -3.64 -21.73 -4.80
CA VAL A 101 -5.03 -21.53 -4.36
C VAL A 101 -5.97 -22.21 -5.35
N VAL A 102 -6.70 -23.21 -4.87
CA VAL A 102 -7.61 -24.02 -5.67
C VAL A 102 -9.06 -23.64 -5.35
N THR A 103 -9.84 -23.40 -6.39
CA THR A 103 -11.29 -23.17 -6.27
C THR A 103 -12.02 -24.51 -6.18
N ARG A 104 -12.54 -24.85 -4.99
CA ARG A 104 -13.30 -26.08 -4.74
C ARG A 104 -14.71 -26.00 -5.32
N ALA A 105 -15.40 -24.90 -5.03
CA ALA A 105 -16.73 -24.62 -5.53
C ALA A 105 -16.90 -23.13 -5.79
N HIS A 106 -17.77 -22.78 -6.73
CA HIS A 106 -18.07 -21.39 -7.07
C HIS A 106 -19.47 -21.24 -7.66
N GLY A 107 -19.99 -20.02 -7.67
CA GLY A 107 -21.24 -19.67 -8.34
C GLY A 107 -21.66 -18.23 -8.05
N ASN A 108 -22.49 -17.64 -8.90
CA ASN A 108 -23.10 -16.34 -8.63
C ASN A 108 -24.45 -16.55 -7.93
N VAL A 109 -24.64 -15.94 -6.76
CA VAL A 109 -25.81 -16.13 -5.90
C VAL A 109 -26.78 -14.95 -5.93
N SER A 110 -26.62 -14.03 -6.88
CA SER A 110 -27.56 -12.92 -7.10
C SER A 110 -28.95 -13.42 -7.50
N ASP A 111 -29.97 -12.68 -7.09
CA ASP A 111 -31.32 -12.83 -7.60
C ASP A 111 -31.57 -11.72 -8.63
N ARG A 112 -32.25 -12.06 -9.74
CA ARG A 112 -32.57 -11.07 -10.79
C ARG A 112 -33.49 -9.96 -10.29
N ILE A 113 -34.25 -10.23 -9.23
CA ILE A 113 -35.22 -9.31 -8.64
C ILE A 113 -35.04 -9.39 -7.14
N GLY A 114 -34.77 -8.26 -6.50
CA GLY A 114 -34.64 -8.16 -5.06
C GLY A 114 -34.11 -6.77 -4.68
N LYS A 115 -34.67 -6.16 -3.64
CA LYS A 115 -34.13 -4.92 -3.08
C LYS A 115 -32.88 -5.28 -2.25
N PRO A 116 -31.67 -4.83 -2.61
CA PRO A 116 -30.49 -5.03 -1.78
C PRO A 116 -30.74 -4.49 -0.39
N SER A 117 -30.30 -5.22 0.62
CA SER A 117 -30.63 -4.86 1.99
C SER A 117 -29.77 -3.70 2.50
N GLU A 118 -30.38 -2.75 3.20
CA GLU A 118 -29.74 -1.50 3.65
C GLU A 118 -28.60 -1.75 4.64
N ASN A 119 -28.70 -2.80 5.46
CA ASN A 119 -27.67 -3.20 6.42
C ASN A 119 -26.55 -4.05 5.79
N GLY A 120 -26.36 -3.99 4.47
CA GLY A 120 -25.30 -4.67 3.73
C GLY A 120 -25.47 -6.19 3.61
N ILE A 121 -24.42 -6.89 3.18
CA ILE A 121 -24.42 -8.35 3.00
C ILE A 121 -24.08 -9.05 4.32
N LEU A 122 -24.86 -10.05 4.74
CA LEU A 122 -24.47 -10.98 5.81
C LEU A 122 -24.23 -12.37 5.26
N ALA A 123 -23.19 -13.03 5.80
CA ALA A 123 -22.86 -14.40 5.49
C ALA A 123 -22.49 -15.16 6.76
N VAL A 124 -23.17 -16.27 6.99
CA VAL A 124 -23.04 -17.12 8.18
C VAL A 124 -22.88 -18.58 7.77
N ILE A 125 -22.12 -19.33 8.55
CA ILE A 125 -21.89 -20.75 8.28
C ILE A 125 -22.32 -21.54 9.51
N ASP A 126 -23.11 -22.58 9.30
CA ASP A 126 -23.51 -23.49 10.37
C ASP A 126 -22.25 -24.12 11.02
N PRO A 127 -22.16 -24.18 12.36
CA PRO A 127 -20.98 -24.71 13.06
C PRO A 127 -20.60 -26.15 12.70
N GLN A 128 -21.53 -26.96 12.19
CA GLN A 128 -21.27 -28.32 11.72
C GLN A 128 -20.98 -28.36 10.21
N ALA A 129 -20.79 -27.20 9.57
CA ALA A 129 -20.55 -27.03 8.14
C ALA A 129 -21.61 -27.70 7.25
N ARG A 130 -22.89 -27.64 7.65
CA ARG A 130 -24.00 -28.24 6.89
C ARG A 130 -24.54 -27.31 5.79
N VAL A 131 -24.57 -26.00 6.07
CA VAL A 131 -25.19 -25.00 5.21
C VAL A 131 -24.53 -23.63 5.42
N ILE A 132 -24.44 -22.85 4.35
CA ILE A 132 -24.11 -21.43 4.40
C ILE A 132 -25.42 -20.64 4.27
N GLY A 133 -25.64 -19.70 5.18
CA GLY A 133 -26.77 -18.77 5.14
C GLY A 133 -26.32 -17.38 4.69
N LEU A 134 -27.08 -16.76 3.79
CA LEU A 134 -26.79 -15.45 3.20
C LEU A 134 -28.02 -14.54 3.30
N ARG A 135 -27.83 -13.34 3.85
CA ARG A 135 -28.83 -12.25 3.78
C ARG A 135 -28.32 -11.22 2.78
N LEU A 136 -28.89 -11.26 1.57
CA LEU A 136 -28.50 -10.40 0.44
C LEU A 136 -29.56 -9.31 0.16
N TYR A 137 -30.83 -9.71 0.23
CA TYR A 137 -32.00 -8.90 -0.11
C TYR A 137 -32.98 -8.88 1.05
N ASP A 138 -33.76 -7.80 1.17
CA ASP A 138 -34.78 -7.68 2.21
C ASP A 138 -35.86 -8.77 2.03
N GLY A 139 -36.24 -9.42 3.14
CA GLY A 139 -37.28 -10.47 3.16
C GLY A 139 -36.87 -11.83 2.57
N LEU A 140 -35.59 -12.01 2.19
CA LEU A 140 -35.06 -13.26 1.65
C LEU A 140 -33.82 -13.72 2.44
N PHE A 141 -33.84 -14.98 2.88
CA PHE A 141 -32.69 -15.65 3.46
C PHE A 141 -32.24 -16.81 2.58
N LYS A 142 -31.09 -16.68 1.94
CA LYS A 142 -30.60 -17.62 0.95
C LYS A 142 -29.70 -18.67 1.61
N ILE A 143 -29.94 -19.94 1.33
CA ILE A 143 -29.17 -21.07 1.86
C ILE A 143 -28.40 -21.77 0.75
N ILE A 144 -27.15 -22.15 1.03
CA ILE A 144 -26.29 -22.96 0.16
C ILE A 144 -25.94 -24.24 0.93
N PRO A 145 -26.55 -25.38 0.57
CA PRO A 145 -26.18 -26.68 1.15
C PRO A 145 -24.72 -27.02 0.85
N LEU A 146 -23.99 -27.50 1.86
CA LEU A 146 -22.59 -27.88 1.73
C LEU A 146 -22.46 -29.39 1.46
N ASP A 147 -22.65 -29.75 0.19
CA ASP A 147 -22.46 -31.12 -0.28
C ASP A 147 -21.02 -31.35 -0.77
N LYS A 148 -20.42 -32.48 -0.38
CA LYS A 148 -18.99 -32.79 -0.65
C LYS A 148 -18.61 -32.76 -2.13
N ASP A 149 -19.51 -33.20 -3.00
CA ASP A 149 -19.23 -33.39 -4.43
C ASP A 149 -19.72 -32.21 -5.31
N SER A 150 -20.35 -31.19 -4.71
CA SER A 150 -20.90 -30.06 -5.48
C SER A 150 -19.84 -29.01 -5.77
N THR A 151 -19.47 -28.87 -7.04
CA THR A 151 -18.57 -27.80 -7.51
C THR A 151 -19.32 -26.50 -7.81
N GLU A 152 -20.65 -26.57 -7.96
CA GLU A 152 -21.52 -25.42 -8.16
C GLU A 152 -22.21 -25.05 -6.85
N LEU A 153 -22.10 -23.78 -6.44
CA LEU A 153 -22.76 -23.27 -5.24
C LEU A 153 -24.22 -22.90 -5.56
N LYS A 154 -25.08 -23.92 -5.63
CA LYS A 154 -26.52 -23.73 -5.84
C LYS A 154 -27.18 -23.26 -4.56
N ALA A 155 -27.81 -22.09 -4.65
CA ALA A 155 -28.51 -21.49 -3.53
C ALA A 155 -30.03 -21.66 -3.66
N ALA A 156 -30.73 -21.73 -2.53
CA ALA A 156 -32.18 -21.66 -2.45
C ALA A 156 -32.60 -20.50 -1.55
N SER A 157 -33.60 -19.72 -1.97
CA SER A 157 -34.08 -18.56 -1.19
C SER A 157 -35.26 -18.97 -0.31
N LEU A 158 -35.13 -18.76 0.99
CA LEU A 158 -36.18 -18.89 1.99
C LEU A 158 -36.86 -17.53 2.19
N ARG A 159 -38.18 -17.51 2.34
CA ARG A 159 -38.90 -16.28 2.68
C ARG A 159 -38.74 -15.96 4.16
N LEU A 160 -38.23 -14.78 4.45
CA LEU A 160 -38.10 -14.25 5.81
C LEU A 160 -39.19 -13.19 6.02
N GLU A 161 -40.00 -13.34 7.07
CA GLU A 161 -41.07 -12.37 7.38
C GLU A 161 -40.48 -11.04 7.90
N GLU A 162 -39.34 -11.12 8.58
CA GLU A 162 -38.61 -9.97 9.09
C GLU A 162 -37.84 -9.26 7.97
N LEU A 163 -38.22 -8.02 7.66
CA LEU A 163 -37.62 -7.25 6.57
C LEU A 163 -36.31 -6.56 6.98
N ASN A 164 -36.33 -5.81 8.09
CA ASN A 164 -35.17 -5.05 8.56
C ASN A 164 -34.35 -5.87 9.56
N VAL A 165 -33.38 -6.63 9.05
CA VAL A 165 -32.49 -7.48 9.84
C VAL A 165 -31.12 -6.82 9.99
N TYR A 166 -30.67 -6.63 11.22
CA TYR A 166 -29.37 -6.03 11.53
C TYR A 166 -28.26 -7.06 11.49
N ASP A 167 -28.42 -8.17 12.22
CA ASP A 167 -27.42 -9.24 12.29
C ASP A 167 -28.08 -10.61 12.34
N VAL A 168 -27.36 -11.63 11.90
CA VAL A 168 -27.77 -13.03 11.87
C VAL A 168 -26.56 -13.89 12.19
N GLU A 169 -26.71 -14.92 13.01
CA GLU A 169 -25.68 -15.94 13.25
C GLU A 169 -26.30 -17.34 13.46
N PHE A 170 -25.54 -18.40 13.22
CA PHE A 170 -25.99 -19.77 13.52
C PHE A 170 -25.68 -20.14 14.98
N LEU A 171 -26.64 -20.76 15.66
CA LEU A 171 -26.45 -21.25 17.03
C LEU A 171 -25.66 -22.57 17.07
N HIS A 172 -24.82 -22.73 18.10
CA HIS A 172 -24.09 -23.96 18.37
C HIS A 172 -24.95 -24.99 19.12
N GLY A 173 -24.66 -26.29 18.90
CA GLY A 173 -25.28 -27.39 19.65
C GLY A 173 -26.70 -27.77 19.21
N CYS A 174 -27.20 -27.23 18.10
CA CYS A 174 -28.53 -27.54 17.58
C CYS A 174 -28.54 -28.74 16.63
N SER A 175 -29.55 -29.62 16.77
CA SER A 175 -29.71 -30.81 15.92
C SER A 175 -29.98 -30.48 14.46
N ASN A 176 -30.80 -29.47 14.21
CA ASN A 176 -30.98 -28.85 12.89
C ASN A 176 -30.28 -27.49 12.88
N PRO A 177 -29.89 -26.96 11.70
CA PRO A 177 -29.34 -25.62 11.60
C PRO A 177 -30.36 -24.59 12.11
N THR A 178 -29.99 -23.85 13.15
CA THR A 178 -30.86 -22.84 13.77
C THR A 178 -30.16 -21.49 13.70
N ILE A 179 -30.83 -20.51 13.09
CA ILE A 179 -30.35 -19.14 13.05
C ILE A 179 -30.96 -18.33 14.20
N ILE A 180 -30.20 -17.34 14.67
CA ILE A 180 -30.67 -16.25 15.52
C ILE A 180 -30.49 -14.95 14.75
N LEU A 181 -31.46 -14.02 14.87
CA LEU A 181 -31.41 -12.74 14.18
C LEU A 181 -31.87 -11.59 15.07
N ILE A 182 -31.30 -10.41 14.85
CA ILE A 182 -31.79 -9.13 15.36
C ILE A 182 -32.59 -8.46 14.25
N HIS A 183 -33.87 -8.16 14.49
CA HIS A 183 -34.68 -7.41 13.55
C HIS A 183 -35.33 -6.20 14.21
N GLN A 184 -35.67 -5.20 13.40
CA GLN A 184 -36.38 -4.00 13.85
C GLN A 184 -37.79 -3.95 13.27
N ASP A 185 -38.77 -3.67 14.12
CA ASP A 185 -40.13 -3.31 13.72
C ASP A 185 -40.54 -1.94 14.31
N LEU A 186 -41.83 -1.60 14.25
CA LEU A 186 -42.36 -0.32 14.77
C LEU A 186 -42.24 -0.17 16.30
N ASN A 187 -42.10 -1.27 17.04
CA ASN A 187 -42.04 -1.34 18.50
C ASN A 187 -40.61 -1.38 19.04
N GLY A 188 -39.60 -1.59 18.19
CA GLY A 188 -38.19 -1.59 18.58
C GLY A 188 -37.37 -2.67 17.89
N ARG A 189 -36.22 -3.03 18.50
CA ARG A 189 -35.41 -4.18 18.09
C ARG A 189 -35.79 -5.41 18.89
N HIS A 190 -35.79 -6.56 18.22
CA HIS A 190 -36.25 -7.85 18.72
C HIS A 190 -35.29 -8.96 18.31
N ILE A 191 -35.29 -10.06 19.07
CA ILE A 191 -34.50 -11.26 18.77
C ILE A 191 -35.41 -12.45 18.52
N LYS A 192 -35.16 -13.14 17.40
CA LYS A 192 -35.92 -14.32 17.02
C LYS A 192 -34.99 -15.43 16.55
N THR A 193 -35.37 -16.68 16.84
CA THR A 193 -34.68 -17.85 16.32
C THR A 193 -35.54 -18.59 15.31
N HIS A 194 -34.92 -19.12 14.25
CA HIS A 194 -35.61 -19.91 13.23
C HIS A 194 -34.83 -21.20 12.96
N GLU A 195 -35.53 -22.33 12.98
CA GLU A 195 -34.98 -23.63 12.63
C GLU A 195 -35.16 -23.91 11.13
N ILE A 196 -34.11 -24.36 10.44
CA ILE A 196 -34.12 -24.57 8.99
C ILE A 196 -34.23 -26.07 8.68
N ASN A 197 -35.27 -26.44 7.91
CA ASN A 197 -35.35 -27.77 7.32
C ASN A 197 -34.66 -27.79 5.96
N LEU A 198 -33.48 -28.40 5.88
CA LEU A 198 -32.72 -28.49 4.63
C LEU A 198 -33.40 -29.32 3.52
N ARG A 199 -34.31 -30.25 3.89
CA ARG A 199 -35.02 -31.10 2.92
C ARG A 199 -36.18 -30.36 2.27
N GLU A 200 -37.00 -29.69 3.08
CA GLU A 200 -38.17 -28.94 2.63
C GLU A 200 -37.81 -27.53 2.15
N LYS A 201 -36.64 -27.02 2.54
CA LYS A 201 -36.18 -25.66 2.25
C LYS A 201 -37.19 -24.62 2.73
N GLU A 202 -37.59 -24.75 3.99
CA GLU A 202 -38.49 -23.83 4.69
C GLU A 202 -38.02 -23.61 6.13
N PHE A 203 -38.45 -22.49 6.71
CA PHE A 203 -38.34 -22.25 8.14
C PHE A 203 -39.42 -23.05 8.86
N MET A 204 -39.03 -23.77 9.92
CA MET A 204 -39.94 -24.59 10.71
C MET A 204 -40.39 -23.82 11.97
N LYS A 205 -39.89 -24.27 13.13
CA LYS A 205 -40.27 -23.79 14.44
C LYS A 205 -39.39 -22.61 14.83
N ILE A 206 -39.92 -21.76 15.71
CA ILE A 206 -39.16 -20.77 16.48
C ILE A 206 -38.78 -21.43 17.81
N PRO A 207 -37.51 -21.83 18.04
CA PRO A 207 -37.08 -22.41 19.31
C PRO A 207 -37.38 -21.52 20.52
N TRP A 208 -37.02 -20.24 20.42
CA TRP A 208 -37.31 -19.21 21.40
C TRP A 208 -37.22 -17.81 20.76
N LYS A 209 -37.83 -16.82 21.40
CA LYS A 209 -37.77 -15.42 20.99
C LYS A 209 -37.71 -14.52 22.21
N GLN A 210 -37.11 -13.36 22.05
CA GLN A 210 -37.15 -12.28 23.02
C GLN A 210 -37.71 -11.07 22.28
N ASP A 211 -38.89 -10.61 22.70
CA ASP A 211 -39.52 -9.46 22.06
C ASP A 211 -38.64 -8.24 22.35
N ASN A 212 -38.58 -7.67 23.54
CA ASN A 212 -37.83 -6.40 23.70
C ASN A 212 -36.33 -6.63 24.01
N VAL A 213 -35.46 -6.09 23.16
CA VAL A 213 -34.04 -5.85 23.44
C VAL A 213 -33.71 -4.36 23.32
N GLU A 214 -32.46 -3.99 23.62
CA GLU A 214 -31.99 -2.61 23.50
C GLU A 214 -32.22 -2.07 22.08
N THR A 215 -32.69 -0.83 21.97
CA THR A 215 -32.96 -0.15 20.68
C THR A 215 -31.76 -0.11 19.76
N GLU A 216 -30.54 -0.09 20.31
CA GLU A 216 -29.28 -0.05 19.55
C GLU A 216 -28.54 -1.40 19.51
N ALA A 217 -29.21 -2.52 19.81
CA ALA A 217 -28.65 -3.87 19.65
C ALA A 217 -28.21 -4.13 18.21
N SER A 218 -26.92 -4.41 17.98
CA SER A 218 -26.31 -4.41 16.64
C SER A 218 -25.49 -5.65 16.30
N ILE A 219 -24.94 -6.36 17.30
CA ILE A 219 -24.05 -7.52 17.07
C ILE A 219 -24.58 -8.75 17.82
N LEU A 220 -24.59 -9.88 17.13
CA LEU A 220 -24.80 -11.22 17.68
C LEU A 220 -23.49 -12.01 17.74
N ILE A 221 -23.25 -12.64 18.89
CA ILE A 221 -22.12 -13.56 19.08
C ILE A 221 -22.67 -14.91 19.50
N PRO A 222 -22.62 -15.94 18.64
CA PRO A 222 -23.07 -17.27 19.02
C PRO A 222 -22.05 -17.88 20.00
N VAL A 223 -22.54 -18.36 21.15
CA VAL A 223 -21.68 -18.95 22.17
C VAL A 223 -21.48 -20.45 21.86
N PRO A 224 -20.24 -20.95 21.83
CA PRO A 224 -19.95 -22.34 21.52
C PRO A 224 -20.58 -23.33 22.52
N SER A 225 -20.74 -24.58 22.06
CA SER A 225 -21.02 -25.69 22.96
C SER A 225 -19.84 -25.91 23.94
N PRO A 226 -20.10 -26.21 25.23
CA PRO A 226 -21.36 -26.70 25.78
C PRO A 226 -22.35 -25.64 26.29
N LEU A 227 -21.95 -24.36 26.40
CA LEU A 227 -22.82 -23.30 26.95
C LEU A 227 -24.02 -23.01 26.03
N GLY A 228 -23.75 -22.85 24.72
CA GLY A 228 -24.78 -22.48 23.75
C GLY A 228 -25.40 -21.10 24.01
N GLY A 229 -26.43 -20.76 23.22
CA GLY A 229 -27.05 -19.43 23.26
C GLY A 229 -26.27 -18.38 22.46
N ALA A 230 -26.60 -17.11 22.68
CA ALA A 230 -25.98 -15.98 22.02
C ALA A 230 -25.80 -14.80 22.97
N ILE A 231 -24.74 -14.01 22.71
CA ILE A 231 -24.53 -12.70 23.32
C ILE A 231 -25.00 -11.65 22.32
N VAL A 232 -25.66 -10.63 22.84
CA VAL A 232 -26.26 -9.51 22.11
C VAL A 232 -25.56 -8.26 22.63
N ILE A 233 -24.92 -7.52 21.74
CA ILE A 233 -24.23 -6.28 22.10
C ILE A 233 -25.07 -5.11 21.58
N GLY A 234 -25.50 -4.25 22.50
CA GLY A 234 -26.03 -2.92 22.24
C GLY A 234 -25.00 -1.82 22.53
N GLN A 235 -25.47 -0.57 22.53
CA GLN A 235 -24.66 0.60 22.83
C GLN A 235 -24.56 0.85 24.34
N GLU A 236 -25.57 0.46 25.12
CA GLU A 236 -25.60 0.66 26.57
C GLU A 236 -25.44 -0.65 27.36
N SER A 237 -25.86 -1.78 26.79
CA SER A 237 -25.91 -3.07 27.49
C SER A 237 -25.41 -4.24 26.63
N ILE A 238 -24.89 -5.26 27.32
CA ILE A 238 -24.55 -6.56 26.75
C ILE A 238 -25.41 -7.62 27.44
N VAL A 239 -26.06 -8.46 26.64
CA VAL A 239 -27.00 -9.49 27.12
C VAL A 239 -26.58 -10.86 26.63
N TYR A 240 -26.60 -11.87 27.50
CA TYR A 240 -26.51 -13.28 27.14
C TYR A 240 -27.89 -13.95 27.26
N HIS A 241 -28.25 -14.74 26.24
CA HIS A 241 -29.51 -15.46 26.17
C HIS A 241 -29.36 -16.85 25.55
N ASP A 242 -29.79 -17.90 26.25
CA ASP A 242 -29.75 -19.31 25.78
C ASP A 242 -31.14 -19.93 25.54
N GLY A 243 -32.21 -19.17 25.82
CA GLY A 243 -33.60 -19.62 25.77
C GLY A 243 -34.24 -19.78 27.16
N GLN A 244 -33.42 -19.90 28.21
CA GLN A 244 -33.85 -20.08 29.60
C GLN A 244 -33.21 -19.03 30.53
N SER A 245 -31.91 -18.81 30.36
CA SER A 245 -31.08 -17.88 31.12
C SER A 245 -31.05 -16.53 30.40
N TYR A 246 -31.22 -15.46 31.17
CA TYR A 246 -31.10 -14.08 30.71
C TYR A 246 -30.17 -13.33 31.66
N VAL A 247 -29.00 -12.94 31.18
CA VAL A 247 -27.98 -12.23 31.97
C VAL A 247 -27.60 -10.95 31.23
N ALA A 248 -27.62 -9.81 31.91
CA ALA A 248 -27.33 -8.51 31.29
C ALA A 248 -26.35 -7.70 32.14
N VAL A 249 -25.46 -6.97 31.48
CA VAL A 249 -24.53 -6.02 32.09
C VAL A 249 -24.55 -4.69 31.33
N ALA A 250 -24.43 -3.57 32.03
CA ALA A 250 -24.39 -2.23 31.43
C ALA A 250 -23.19 -1.43 31.96
N PRO A 251 -21.97 -1.70 31.45
CA PRO A 251 -20.77 -0.98 31.86
C PRO A 251 -20.80 0.48 31.35
N PRO A 252 -20.55 1.50 32.21
CA PRO A 252 -20.55 2.90 31.81
C PRO A 252 -19.60 3.24 30.65
N GLN A 253 -18.52 2.46 30.49
CA GLN A 253 -17.50 2.68 29.46
C GLN A 253 -18.01 2.40 28.04
N ILE A 254 -18.96 1.46 27.87
CA ILE A 254 -19.52 1.06 26.57
C ILE A 254 -20.48 2.14 26.05
N LYS A 255 -21.21 2.82 26.94
CA LYS A 255 -22.14 3.91 26.59
C LYS A 255 -21.47 5.04 25.80
N LEU A 256 -20.17 5.24 25.96
CA LEU A 256 -19.43 6.34 25.35
C LEU A 256 -19.27 6.21 23.84
N THR A 257 -19.10 4.99 23.32
CA THR A 257 -18.91 4.73 21.88
C THR A 257 -19.33 3.31 21.52
N PRO A 258 -20.01 3.09 20.38
CA PRO A 258 -20.47 1.77 19.98
C PRO A 258 -19.31 0.80 19.71
N ILE A 259 -19.54 -0.48 20.06
CA ILE A 259 -18.67 -1.60 19.70
C ILE A 259 -18.80 -1.86 18.20
N ASN A 260 -17.69 -1.99 17.49
CA ASN A 260 -17.65 -2.20 16.04
C ASN A 260 -17.42 -3.67 15.66
N CYS A 261 -16.51 -4.35 16.38
CA CYS A 261 -16.16 -5.73 16.07
C CYS A 261 -15.81 -6.53 17.33
N TYR A 262 -15.78 -7.85 17.18
CA TYR A 262 -15.43 -8.78 18.24
C TYR A 262 -14.50 -9.88 17.73
N CYS A 263 -13.76 -10.52 18.64
CA CYS A 263 -13.14 -11.81 18.37
C CYS A 263 -13.14 -12.71 19.60
N ARG A 264 -13.21 -14.03 19.37
CA ARG A 264 -13.18 -15.05 20.41
C ARG A 264 -11.73 -15.41 20.74
N VAL A 265 -11.38 -15.44 22.03
CA VAL A 265 -10.00 -15.75 22.48
C VAL A 265 -9.82 -17.25 22.74
N ASP A 266 -10.82 -17.91 23.29
CA ASP A 266 -10.73 -19.31 23.71
C ASP A 266 -11.76 -20.22 23.01
N GLY A 267 -11.41 -21.48 22.80
CA GLY A 267 -12.30 -22.45 22.15
C GLY A 267 -13.60 -22.73 22.91
N ARG A 268 -13.64 -22.49 24.23
CA ARG A 268 -14.85 -22.66 25.07
C ARG A 268 -15.80 -21.45 25.02
N GLY A 269 -15.34 -20.31 24.50
CA GLY A 269 -16.14 -19.08 24.44
C GLY A 269 -16.39 -18.45 25.81
N LEU A 270 -15.37 -18.40 26.67
CA LEU A 270 -15.44 -17.72 27.97
C LEU A 270 -14.89 -16.30 27.91
N ARG A 271 -14.06 -15.99 26.91
CA ARG A 271 -13.36 -14.72 26.75
C ARG A 271 -13.53 -14.21 25.33
N TYR A 272 -14.01 -12.96 25.23
CA TYR A 272 -14.20 -12.26 23.97
C TYR A 272 -13.52 -10.90 24.04
N LEU A 273 -12.84 -10.52 22.96
CA LEU A 273 -12.34 -9.16 22.79
C LEU A 273 -13.37 -8.35 22.03
N LEU A 274 -13.63 -7.12 22.49
CA LEU A 274 -14.54 -6.17 21.86
C LEU A 274 -13.77 -4.89 21.52
N GLY A 275 -13.89 -4.44 20.28
CA GLY A 275 -13.23 -3.22 19.79
C GLY A 275 -14.26 -2.17 19.42
N ASP A 276 -14.11 -0.96 19.93
CA ASP A 276 -15.03 0.16 19.65
C ASP A 276 -14.52 1.10 18.54
N ILE A 277 -15.39 2.00 18.08
CA ILE A 277 -15.05 2.98 17.02
C ILE A 277 -14.04 4.05 17.44
N ALA A 278 -13.79 4.22 18.75
CA ALA A 278 -12.72 5.09 19.26
C ALA A 278 -11.38 4.36 19.36
N GLY A 279 -11.33 3.06 19.02
CA GLY A 279 -10.15 2.21 19.12
C GLY A 279 -9.76 1.91 20.56
N ARG A 280 -10.74 1.61 21.43
CA ARG A 280 -10.52 1.03 22.75
C ARG A 280 -10.82 -0.46 22.69
N LEU A 281 -10.01 -1.24 23.40
CA LEU A 281 -10.11 -2.69 23.47
C LEU A 281 -10.67 -3.12 24.83
N PHE A 282 -11.73 -3.91 24.82
CA PHE A 282 -12.34 -4.50 26.01
C PHE A 282 -12.23 -6.02 26.01
N MET A 283 -12.20 -6.61 27.19
CA MET A 283 -12.36 -8.05 27.42
C MET A 283 -13.73 -8.30 28.06
N LEU A 284 -14.56 -9.09 27.41
CA LEU A 284 -15.80 -9.65 27.95
C LEU A 284 -15.53 -11.07 28.47
N LEU A 285 -15.84 -11.29 29.74
CA LEU A 285 -15.69 -12.58 30.42
C LEU A 285 -17.06 -13.13 30.83
N LEU A 286 -17.29 -14.41 30.56
CA LEU A 286 -18.46 -15.14 31.02
C LEU A 286 -18.10 -15.89 32.30
N GLU A 287 -18.67 -15.46 33.43
CA GLU A 287 -18.50 -16.16 34.70
C GLU A 287 -19.47 -17.34 34.76
N LEU A 288 -18.93 -18.53 35.04
CA LEU A 288 -19.72 -19.76 35.10
C LEU A 288 -20.13 -20.09 36.53
N GLN A 289 -21.33 -20.65 36.67
CA GLN A 289 -21.80 -21.33 37.87
C GLN A 289 -22.10 -22.79 37.53
N GLU A 290 -21.61 -23.69 38.38
CA GLU A 290 -21.95 -25.10 38.31
C GLU A 290 -23.33 -25.33 38.93
N LYS A 291 -24.26 -25.89 38.16
CA LYS A 291 -25.58 -26.29 38.61
C LYS A 291 -25.50 -27.59 39.41
N MET A 292 -26.53 -27.88 40.20
CA MET A 292 -26.61 -29.10 41.03
C MET A 292 -26.57 -30.40 40.21
N ASP A 293 -26.85 -30.34 38.91
CA ASP A 293 -26.82 -31.45 37.95
C ASP A 293 -25.43 -31.65 37.29
N GLY A 294 -24.42 -30.85 37.67
CA GLY A 294 -23.08 -30.89 37.09
C GLY A 294 -22.94 -30.15 35.75
N THR A 295 -24.00 -29.49 35.27
CA THR A 295 -23.93 -28.64 34.07
C THR A 295 -23.45 -27.24 34.43
N GLN A 296 -22.70 -26.59 33.54
CA GLN A 296 -22.26 -25.21 33.72
C GLN A 296 -23.25 -24.26 33.07
N ALA A 297 -23.62 -23.19 33.77
CA ALA A 297 -24.45 -22.12 33.25
C ALA A 297 -23.77 -20.76 33.46
N VAL A 298 -24.08 -19.80 32.58
CA VAL A 298 -23.57 -18.43 32.71
C VAL A 298 -24.26 -17.75 33.90
N LYS A 299 -23.45 -17.25 34.83
CA LYS A 299 -23.90 -16.57 36.05
C LYS A 299 -23.91 -15.05 35.86
N ASP A 300 -22.82 -14.51 35.32
CA ASP A 300 -22.60 -13.08 35.19
C ASP A 300 -21.69 -12.76 33.99
N LEU A 301 -21.75 -11.52 33.53
CA LEU A 301 -20.93 -10.98 32.44
C LEU A 301 -20.05 -9.85 32.99
N LYS A 302 -18.74 -9.97 32.81
CA LYS A 302 -17.78 -8.96 33.25
C LYS A 302 -17.10 -8.31 32.06
N VAL A 303 -17.05 -6.98 32.02
CA VAL A 303 -16.35 -6.21 30.98
C VAL A 303 -15.20 -5.44 31.60
N GLU A 304 -14.00 -5.62 31.07
CA GLU A 304 -12.79 -4.91 31.49
C GLU A 304 -12.16 -4.16 30.31
N LEU A 305 -11.74 -2.92 30.52
CA LEU A 305 -10.98 -2.15 29.53
C LEU A 305 -9.50 -2.60 29.58
N LEU A 306 -8.96 -2.98 28.42
CA LEU A 306 -7.57 -3.41 28.28
C LEU A 306 -6.64 -2.25 27.91
N GLY A 307 -7.05 -1.34 27.03
CA GLY A 307 -6.21 -0.23 26.57
C GLY A 307 -6.66 0.29 25.21
N ASP A 308 -5.79 1.09 24.60
CA ASP A 308 -6.01 1.68 23.27
C ASP A 308 -5.36 0.83 22.16
N ILE A 309 -6.06 0.75 21.03
CA ILE A 309 -5.64 0.08 19.80
C ILE A 309 -5.95 0.99 18.59
N PRO A 310 -5.42 0.71 17.40
CA PRO A 310 -5.94 1.29 16.17
C PRO A 310 -7.44 1.02 16.02
N ILE A 311 -8.18 1.89 15.34
CA ILE A 311 -9.63 1.74 15.16
C ILE A 311 -9.90 0.43 14.39
N PRO A 312 -10.52 -0.59 15.01
CA PRO A 312 -10.60 -1.93 14.42
C PRO A 312 -11.83 -2.06 13.53
N GLU A 313 -11.64 -2.44 12.26
CA GLU A 313 -12.69 -2.94 11.39
C GLU A 313 -12.94 -4.44 11.65
N CYS A 314 -11.84 -5.18 11.85
CA CYS A 314 -11.86 -6.58 12.22
C CYS A 314 -10.70 -6.90 13.16
N MET A 315 -10.86 -7.94 13.98
CA MET A 315 -9.82 -8.39 14.91
C MET A 315 -9.75 -9.91 14.91
N THR A 316 -8.56 -10.44 15.10
CA THR A 316 -8.37 -11.88 15.27
C THR A 316 -7.30 -12.16 16.31
N TYR A 317 -7.66 -12.94 17.33
CA TYR A 317 -6.70 -13.50 18.27
C TYR A 317 -5.86 -14.58 17.58
N LEU A 318 -4.53 -14.49 17.72
CA LEU A 318 -3.61 -15.48 17.15
C LEU A 318 -3.27 -16.53 18.22
N ASP A 319 -2.19 -16.30 18.97
CA ASP A 319 -1.76 -17.14 20.09
C ASP A 319 -0.90 -16.31 21.07
N ASN A 320 -0.62 -16.83 22.26
CA ASN A 320 0.27 -16.23 23.27
C ASN A 320 -0.03 -14.76 23.64
N GLY A 321 -1.30 -14.39 23.58
CA GLY A 321 -1.74 -13.03 23.90
C GLY A 321 -1.57 -12.05 22.73
N VAL A 322 -1.19 -12.52 21.54
CA VAL A 322 -1.03 -11.66 20.36
C VAL A 322 -2.35 -11.57 19.59
N VAL A 323 -2.72 -10.36 19.20
CA VAL A 323 -3.94 -10.04 18.46
C VAL A 323 -3.59 -9.22 17.23
N PHE A 324 -4.12 -9.62 16.09
CA PHE A 324 -4.06 -8.82 14.88
C PHE A 324 -5.28 -7.89 14.81
N ILE A 325 -5.02 -6.60 14.60
CA ILE A 325 -6.00 -5.53 14.50
C ILE A 325 -6.01 -5.02 13.06
N GLY A 326 -7.03 -5.41 12.30
CA GLY A 326 -7.25 -4.93 10.94
C GLY A 326 -8.02 -3.61 10.96
N SER A 327 -7.39 -2.54 10.49
CA SER A 327 -8.02 -1.22 10.38
C SER A 327 -8.34 -0.88 8.92
N ARG A 328 -9.53 -0.31 8.72
CA ARG A 328 -9.95 0.31 7.44
C ARG A 328 -9.68 1.81 7.39
N LEU A 329 -9.55 2.45 8.55
CA LEU A 329 -9.46 3.91 8.71
C LEU A 329 -8.05 4.41 9.05
N GLY A 330 -7.06 3.54 9.01
CA GLY A 330 -5.67 3.85 9.30
C GLY A 330 -4.80 2.61 9.30
N ASP A 331 -3.65 2.70 9.96
CA ASP A 331 -2.68 1.61 10.04
C ASP A 331 -3.24 0.42 10.80
N SER A 332 -3.04 -0.78 10.27
CA SER A 332 -3.33 -2.03 10.98
C SER A 332 -2.18 -2.35 11.93
N ALA A 333 -2.41 -3.15 12.96
CA ALA A 333 -1.35 -3.43 13.93
C ALA A 333 -1.39 -4.84 14.50
N LEU A 334 -0.24 -5.30 14.95
CA LEU A 334 -0.08 -6.45 15.82
C LEU A 334 0.11 -5.95 17.25
N VAL A 335 -0.74 -6.43 18.18
CA VAL A 335 -0.68 -6.02 19.59
C VAL A 335 -0.55 -7.24 20.50
N ARG A 336 0.18 -7.07 21.61
CA ARG A 336 0.34 -8.08 22.65
C ARG A 336 -0.46 -7.70 23.89
N LEU A 337 -1.17 -8.66 24.45
CA LEU A 337 -1.88 -8.57 25.71
C LEU A 337 -0.98 -9.07 26.83
N SER A 338 -0.57 -8.16 27.71
CA SER A 338 0.18 -8.47 28.92
C SER A 338 -0.74 -8.88 30.07
N ALA A 339 -0.23 -9.72 30.97
CA ALA A 339 -0.97 -10.12 32.18
C ALA A 339 -0.99 -9.01 33.25
N SER A 340 0.07 -8.19 33.29
CA SER A 340 0.18 -7.02 34.16
C SER A 340 -0.02 -5.74 33.36
N ARG A 341 -0.52 -4.70 34.04
CA ARG A 341 -0.59 -3.35 33.47
C ARG A 341 0.81 -2.76 33.35
N ASP A 342 1.01 -1.94 32.33
CA ASP A 342 2.20 -1.12 32.13
C ASP A 342 2.16 0.16 33.00
N GLU A 343 3.16 1.03 32.82
CA GLU A 343 3.25 2.32 33.51
C GLU A 343 2.10 3.29 33.17
N ALA A 344 1.48 3.12 31.99
CA ALA A 344 0.30 3.85 31.54
C ALA A 344 -1.03 3.20 31.98
N SER A 345 -0.98 2.15 32.82
CA SER A 345 -2.14 1.38 33.28
C SER A 345 -2.89 0.63 32.17
N GLN A 346 -2.22 0.32 31.06
CA GLN A 346 -2.73 -0.44 29.92
C GLN A 346 -2.19 -1.88 29.93
N TYR A 347 -2.99 -2.81 29.41
CA TYR A 347 -2.60 -4.21 29.17
C TYR A 347 -2.09 -4.45 27.76
N VAL A 348 -2.28 -3.48 26.87
CA VAL A 348 -1.97 -3.58 25.43
C VAL A 348 -0.57 -3.05 25.18
N GLN A 349 0.26 -3.84 24.51
CA GLN A 349 1.58 -3.43 24.05
C GLN A 349 1.61 -3.49 22.52
N PRO A 350 1.89 -2.37 21.82
CA PRO A 350 2.07 -2.41 20.36
C PRO A 350 3.31 -3.23 20.02
N MET A 351 3.21 -4.09 19.00
CA MET A 351 4.35 -4.88 18.49
C MET A 351 4.80 -4.36 17.12
N GLU A 352 3.87 -4.32 16.17
CA GLU A 352 4.15 -3.99 14.78
C GLU A 352 2.98 -3.20 14.19
N SER A 353 3.28 -2.28 13.26
CA SER A 353 2.29 -1.46 12.57
C SER A 353 2.44 -1.64 11.06
N PHE A 354 1.33 -1.84 10.36
CA PHE A 354 1.26 -2.02 8.92
C PHE A 354 0.66 -0.76 8.30
N THR A 355 1.47 -0.06 7.51
CA THR A 355 1.09 1.21 6.87
C THR A 355 -0.15 1.07 6.00
N SER A 356 -1.08 2.01 6.17
CA SER A 356 -2.27 2.13 5.35
C SER A 356 -2.48 3.58 4.91
N LEU A 357 -2.69 3.76 3.60
CA LEU A 357 -3.05 5.04 3.02
C LEU A 357 -4.55 5.34 3.17
N ALA A 358 -5.34 4.35 3.58
CA ALA A 358 -6.79 4.40 3.56
C ALA A 358 -7.42 5.16 4.74
N PRO A 359 -8.52 5.90 4.52
CA PRO A 359 -8.98 6.41 3.23
C PRO A 359 -8.12 7.58 2.75
N ILE A 360 -7.84 7.66 1.44
CA ILE A 360 -7.26 8.87 0.84
C ILE A 360 -8.41 9.82 0.53
N VAL A 361 -8.49 10.96 1.24
CA VAL A 361 -9.60 11.92 1.14
C VAL A 361 -9.30 13.04 0.14
N ASP A 362 -8.03 13.43 0.02
CA ASP A 362 -7.52 14.41 -0.95
C ASP A 362 -6.02 14.18 -1.15
N MET A 363 -5.46 14.72 -2.23
CA MET A 363 -4.03 14.64 -2.52
C MET A 363 -3.54 15.83 -3.35
N CYS A 364 -2.26 16.15 -3.19
CA CYS A 364 -1.53 17.05 -4.07
C CYS A 364 -0.25 16.40 -4.60
N VAL A 365 0.09 16.74 -5.84
CA VAL A 365 1.30 16.32 -6.53
C VAL A 365 2.25 17.50 -6.52
N VAL A 366 3.45 17.33 -5.98
CA VAL A 366 4.44 18.40 -5.83
C VAL A 366 5.85 17.90 -6.10
N ASP A 367 6.69 18.73 -6.69
CA ASP A 367 8.13 18.48 -6.79
C ASP A 367 8.86 19.37 -5.77
N LEU A 368 8.99 18.88 -4.54
CA LEU A 368 9.64 19.62 -3.45
C LEU A 368 11.13 19.85 -3.70
N GLU A 369 11.79 18.93 -4.40
CA GLU A 369 13.23 18.94 -4.60
C GLU A 369 13.64 19.60 -5.93
N ARG A 370 12.66 19.94 -6.78
CA ARG A 370 12.84 20.49 -8.14
C ARG A 370 13.75 19.62 -9.02
N GLN A 371 13.68 18.31 -8.82
CA GLN A 371 14.49 17.32 -9.54
C GLN A 371 13.73 16.68 -10.71
N GLY A 372 12.50 17.11 -10.98
CA GLY A 372 11.62 16.49 -11.98
C GLY A 372 10.96 15.21 -11.50
N GLN A 373 11.06 14.90 -10.19
CA GLN A 373 10.42 13.77 -9.56
C GLN A 373 9.29 14.26 -8.66
N ASN A 374 8.05 14.00 -9.08
CA ASN A 374 6.90 14.37 -8.29
C ASN A 374 6.75 13.44 -7.08
N GLN A 375 6.33 14.04 -5.97
CA GLN A 375 5.92 13.37 -4.75
C GLN A 375 4.43 13.56 -4.57
N LEU A 376 3.76 12.55 -4.02
CA LEU A 376 2.35 12.65 -3.68
C LEU A 376 2.20 12.84 -2.18
N ILE A 377 1.49 13.89 -1.76
CA ILE A 377 1.09 14.06 -0.37
C ILE A 377 -0.41 13.83 -0.28
N THR A 378 -0.82 12.88 0.55
CA THR A 378 -2.22 12.51 0.74
C THR A 378 -2.72 12.89 2.11
N CYS A 379 -3.98 13.33 2.17
CA CYS A 379 -4.78 13.37 3.38
C CYS A 379 -5.35 11.96 3.61
N SER A 380 -4.79 11.24 4.58
CA SER A 380 -5.11 9.83 4.83
C SER A 380 -5.62 9.57 6.24
N GLY A 381 -6.42 8.52 6.39
CA GLY A 381 -6.94 8.08 7.68
C GLY A 381 -8.09 8.93 8.20
N ALA A 382 -8.71 8.48 9.30
CA ALA A 382 -9.82 9.18 9.93
C ALA A 382 -9.73 9.18 11.46
N PHE A 383 -10.37 10.17 12.08
CA PHE A 383 -10.41 10.38 13.52
C PHE A 383 -9.00 10.40 14.11
N LYS A 384 -8.74 9.62 15.17
CA LYS A 384 -7.41 9.54 15.80
C LYS A 384 -6.31 8.97 14.88
N MET A 385 -6.68 8.30 13.79
CA MET A 385 -5.76 7.71 12.81
C MET A 385 -5.44 8.67 11.65
N GLY A 386 -5.97 9.89 11.67
CA GLY A 386 -5.72 10.87 10.62
C GLY A 386 -4.23 11.27 10.53
N SER A 387 -3.72 11.29 9.31
CA SER A 387 -2.29 11.47 8.99
C SER A 387 -2.10 12.06 7.59
N LEU A 388 -0.95 12.68 7.36
CA LEU A 388 -0.46 12.92 6.00
C LEU A 388 0.48 11.80 5.59
N ARG A 389 0.39 11.34 4.35
CA ARG A 389 1.34 10.36 3.80
C ARG A 389 2.08 10.99 2.63
N ILE A 390 3.40 10.96 2.67
CA ILE A 390 4.27 11.43 1.60
C ILE A 390 4.78 10.20 0.87
N ILE A 391 4.36 10.04 -0.37
CA ILE A 391 4.68 8.91 -1.22
C ILE A 391 5.68 9.38 -2.26
N ARG A 392 6.83 8.72 -2.27
CA ARG A 392 7.93 8.96 -3.21
C ARG A 392 8.22 7.66 -3.94
N ASN A 393 8.51 7.74 -5.23
CA ASN A 393 9.02 6.59 -5.96
C ASN A 393 10.48 6.33 -5.54
N GLY A 394 10.84 5.09 -5.25
CA GLY A 394 12.19 4.71 -4.82
C GLY A 394 12.41 4.70 -3.31
N ILE A 395 13.53 4.13 -2.89
CA ILE A 395 13.96 3.90 -1.51
C ILE A 395 14.74 5.13 -1.02
N GLY A 396 14.39 5.63 0.16
CA GLY A 396 15.14 6.70 0.82
C GLY A 396 16.37 6.19 1.57
N ILE A 397 17.33 7.09 1.75
CA ILE A 397 18.46 6.90 2.65
C ILE A 397 18.36 7.99 3.72
N GLN A 398 18.31 7.60 4.98
CA GLN A 398 18.35 8.52 6.10
C GLN A 398 19.80 8.86 6.42
N GLU A 399 20.25 10.00 5.93
CA GLU A 399 21.60 10.51 6.16
C GLU A 399 21.83 10.83 7.64
N GLN A 400 22.87 10.23 8.22
CA GLN A 400 23.33 10.43 9.59
C GLN A 400 24.61 11.26 9.64
N ALA A 401 25.51 11.09 8.66
CA ALA A 401 26.75 11.85 8.54
C ALA A 401 27.15 12.04 7.07
N SER A 402 27.84 13.16 6.79
CA SER A 402 28.36 13.51 5.47
C SER A 402 29.80 13.98 5.59
N ILE A 403 30.67 13.52 4.69
CA ILE A 403 32.10 13.83 4.67
C ILE A 403 32.50 14.22 3.25
N ASP A 404 33.07 15.40 3.06
CA ASP A 404 33.50 15.90 1.76
C ASP A 404 34.86 15.28 1.34
N LEU A 405 34.82 14.19 0.57
CA LEU A 405 35.99 13.48 0.05
C LEU A 405 35.80 13.10 -1.43
N PRO A 406 36.40 13.85 -2.38
CA PRO A 406 36.23 13.58 -3.80
C PRO A 406 37.12 12.45 -4.33
N GLY A 407 36.66 11.76 -5.38
CA GLY A 407 37.49 10.86 -6.19
C GLY A 407 37.71 9.46 -5.61
N ILE A 408 36.73 8.95 -4.86
CA ILE A 408 36.78 7.61 -4.26
C ILE A 408 36.64 6.52 -5.33
N LYS A 409 37.48 5.49 -5.22
CA LYS A 409 37.58 4.34 -6.13
C LYS A 409 37.32 3.00 -5.44
N GLY A 410 36.99 3.02 -4.15
CA GLY A 410 36.69 1.83 -3.37
C GLY A 410 36.52 2.18 -1.89
N MET A 411 35.66 1.43 -1.21
CA MET A 411 35.33 1.67 0.20
C MET A 411 35.03 0.35 0.90
N TRP A 412 35.60 0.15 2.09
CA TRP A 412 35.46 -1.07 2.87
C TRP A 412 35.46 -0.77 4.37
N ALA A 413 34.55 -1.40 5.11
CA ALA A 413 34.52 -1.34 6.56
C ALA A 413 35.37 -2.48 7.16
N LEU A 414 36.08 -2.18 8.26
CA LEU A 414 36.93 -3.11 9.00
C LEU A 414 36.61 -3.05 10.50
N THR A 415 36.95 -4.14 11.18
CA THR A 415 37.00 -4.21 12.66
C THR A 415 38.44 -4.38 13.12
N LEU A 416 38.96 -3.39 13.84
CA LEU A 416 40.31 -3.40 14.42
C LEU A 416 40.31 -3.70 15.92
N ALA A 417 39.23 -3.48 16.67
CA ALA A 417 39.11 -3.77 18.09
C ALA A 417 39.04 -5.29 18.39
N GLU A 418 39.58 -5.73 19.54
CA GLU A 418 39.47 -7.14 19.95
C GLU A 418 38.05 -7.47 20.39
N ASN A 419 37.52 -8.58 19.89
CA ASN A 419 36.21 -9.13 20.26
C ASN A 419 35.03 -8.16 20.05
N SER A 420 35.19 -7.12 19.23
CA SER A 420 34.09 -6.28 18.78
C SER A 420 33.38 -6.93 17.61
N THR A 421 32.05 -6.87 17.60
CA THR A 421 31.21 -7.21 16.44
C THR A 421 30.95 -6.00 15.55
N TYR A 422 31.26 -4.79 16.03
CA TYR A 422 31.05 -3.55 15.33
C TYR A 422 32.29 -3.16 14.52
N HIS A 423 32.06 -2.60 13.34
CA HIS A 423 33.07 -1.93 12.54
C HIS A 423 33.50 -0.65 13.25
N ASP A 424 34.80 -0.39 13.26
CA ASP A 424 35.40 0.79 13.87
C ASP A 424 36.26 1.58 12.87
N THR A 425 36.39 1.09 11.64
CA THR A 425 37.31 1.66 10.65
C THR A 425 36.72 1.58 9.25
N LEU A 426 36.87 2.66 8.48
CA LEU A 426 36.46 2.78 7.08
C LEU A 426 37.70 3.07 6.22
N VAL A 427 38.02 2.19 5.27
CA VAL A 427 39.14 2.36 4.34
C VAL A 427 38.64 2.87 3.00
N LEU A 428 39.27 3.94 2.50
CA LEU A 428 38.93 4.62 1.25
C LEU A 428 40.09 4.54 0.27
N ALA A 429 39.84 3.97 -0.91
CA ALA A 429 40.80 3.97 -2.01
C ALA A 429 40.59 5.18 -2.92
N PHE A 430 41.67 5.81 -3.35
CA PHE A 430 41.72 6.87 -4.35
C PHE A 430 42.67 6.47 -5.47
N VAL A 431 42.74 7.27 -6.53
CA VAL A 431 43.72 7.06 -7.60
C VAL A 431 45.13 7.23 -7.02
N GLY A 432 45.86 6.13 -6.89
CA GLY A 432 47.25 6.10 -6.42
C GLY A 432 47.45 6.25 -4.91
N GLN A 433 46.41 6.24 -4.07
CA GLN A 433 46.56 6.30 -2.61
C GLN A 433 45.39 5.60 -1.88
N THR A 434 45.59 5.27 -0.61
CA THR A 434 44.57 4.69 0.28
C THR A 434 44.59 5.46 1.60
N ARG A 435 43.41 5.86 2.10
CA ARG A 435 43.24 6.50 3.40
C ARG A 435 42.43 5.61 4.33
N VAL A 436 42.68 5.73 5.63
CA VAL A 436 41.96 4.97 6.67
C VAL A 436 41.31 5.97 7.61
N LEU A 437 40.02 5.80 7.87
CA LEU A 437 39.25 6.59 8.81
C LEU A 437 38.82 5.71 9.98
N THR A 438 39.10 6.12 11.21
CA THR A 438 38.59 5.46 12.42
C THR A 438 37.35 6.17 12.92
N LEU A 439 36.36 5.37 13.33
CA LEU A 439 35.05 5.81 13.83
C LEU A 439 35.07 5.74 15.36
N ASN A 440 35.28 6.89 16.00
CA ASN A 440 35.30 7.04 17.45
C ASN A 440 33.96 7.62 17.92
N GLY A 441 32.94 6.75 18.04
CA GLY A 441 31.57 7.23 18.23
C GLY A 441 31.09 7.92 16.95
N GLU A 442 30.60 9.16 17.07
CA GLU A 442 30.16 9.98 15.92
C GLU A 442 31.31 10.76 15.26
N GLU A 443 32.49 10.79 15.86
CA GLU A 443 33.65 11.47 15.28
C GLU A 443 34.42 10.55 14.31
N VAL A 444 34.82 11.12 13.18
CA VAL A 444 35.58 10.43 12.13
C VAL A 444 36.97 11.04 12.04
N GLU A 445 38.01 10.25 12.33
CA GLU A 445 39.41 10.69 12.35
C GLU A 445 40.26 9.91 11.33
N GLU A 446 41.19 10.58 10.65
CA GLU A 446 42.12 9.91 9.73
C GLU A 446 43.28 9.24 10.51
N THR A 447 43.49 7.96 10.28
CA THR A 447 44.49 7.13 10.97
C THR A 447 45.30 6.28 9.99
N GLU A 448 46.30 5.54 10.51
CA GLU A 448 47.11 4.61 9.72
C GLU A 448 47.13 3.22 10.35
N ILE A 449 46.95 2.19 9.53
CA ILE A 449 47.09 0.79 9.95
C ILE A 449 48.52 0.33 9.67
N LYS A 450 49.24 -0.09 10.70
CA LYS A 450 50.61 -0.62 10.54
C LYS A 450 50.62 -1.87 9.65
N GLY A 451 51.35 -1.80 8.54
CA GLY A 451 51.44 -2.85 7.53
C GLY A 451 50.59 -2.61 6.28
N PHE A 452 49.68 -1.63 6.30
CA PHE A 452 49.02 -1.13 5.10
C PHE A 452 49.95 -0.24 4.29
N VAL A 453 49.72 -0.23 2.99
CA VAL A 453 50.40 0.67 2.04
C VAL A 453 49.42 1.74 1.59
N ALA A 454 49.73 2.98 1.94
CA ALA A 454 48.88 4.15 1.74
C ALA A 454 49.18 4.92 0.43
N ASP A 455 50.36 4.75 -0.16
CA ASP A 455 50.81 5.40 -1.41
C ASP A 455 50.40 4.62 -2.67
N ARG A 456 49.44 3.69 -2.54
CA ARG A 456 48.90 2.87 -3.63
C ARG A 456 47.39 2.74 -3.53
N GLN A 457 46.75 2.49 -4.67
CA GLN A 457 45.32 2.22 -4.72
C GLN A 457 45.04 0.79 -4.23
N THR A 458 44.14 0.67 -3.25
CA THR A 458 43.63 -0.63 -2.78
C THR A 458 42.50 -1.09 -3.70
N PHE A 459 42.55 -2.34 -4.15
CA PHE A 459 41.47 -3.00 -4.91
C PHE A 459 40.51 -3.80 -4.03
N PHE A 460 41.00 -4.32 -2.90
CA PHE A 460 40.18 -4.96 -1.88
C PHE A 460 40.88 -4.92 -0.52
N THR A 461 40.11 -4.71 0.54
CA THR A 461 40.56 -4.93 1.91
C THR A 461 39.42 -5.49 2.75
N GLY A 462 39.73 -6.29 3.77
CA GLY A 462 38.73 -6.93 4.62
C GLY A 462 39.32 -7.67 5.82
N ASN A 463 38.47 -7.96 6.80
CA ASN A 463 38.76 -8.92 7.86
C ASN A 463 38.69 -10.34 7.30
N VAL A 464 39.75 -11.12 7.50
CA VAL A 464 39.86 -12.52 7.04
C VAL A 464 40.06 -13.44 8.26
N CYS A 465 40.10 -14.75 8.03
CA CYS A 465 40.28 -15.73 9.10
C CYS A 465 41.54 -15.50 9.95
N HIS A 466 41.59 -16.13 11.12
CA HIS A 466 42.73 -16.06 12.06
C HIS A 466 43.01 -14.67 12.66
N ASN A 467 42.00 -13.79 12.74
CA ASN A 467 42.15 -12.40 13.20
C ASN A 467 43.20 -11.61 12.39
N GLN A 468 43.10 -11.72 11.06
CA GLN A 468 44.01 -11.08 10.12
C GLN A 468 43.24 -10.10 9.22
N LEU A 469 43.96 -9.13 8.67
CA LEU A 469 43.49 -8.21 7.66
C LEU A 469 44.20 -8.51 6.36
N ILE A 470 43.52 -8.26 5.25
CA ILE A 470 44.13 -8.40 3.93
C ILE A 470 44.03 -7.08 3.18
N GLN A 471 45.09 -6.71 2.46
CA GLN A 471 45.11 -5.58 1.54
C GLN A 471 45.61 -6.07 0.19
N VAL A 472 44.85 -5.82 -0.87
CA VAL A 472 45.22 -6.16 -2.25
C VAL A 472 45.44 -4.88 -3.04
N THR A 473 46.63 -4.72 -3.61
CA THR A 473 47.02 -3.58 -4.46
C THR A 473 47.55 -4.07 -5.81
N ASP A 474 47.96 -3.14 -6.67
CA ASP A 474 48.64 -3.45 -7.94
C ASP A 474 49.94 -4.25 -7.77
N GLU A 475 50.69 -4.02 -6.69
CA GLU A 475 51.93 -4.74 -6.38
C GLU A 475 51.73 -6.20 -5.96
N GLY A 476 50.60 -6.52 -5.31
CA GLY A 476 50.37 -7.84 -4.77
C GLY A 476 49.34 -7.90 -3.63
N ILE A 477 49.35 -9.03 -2.91
CA ILE A 477 48.46 -9.32 -1.79
C ILE A 477 49.28 -9.25 -0.49
N ARG A 478 48.83 -8.42 0.46
CA ARG A 478 49.44 -8.27 1.79
C ARG A 478 48.51 -8.81 2.86
N LEU A 479 49.03 -9.70 3.72
CA LEU A 479 48.35 -10.25 4.86
C LEU A 479 48.93 -9.65 6.14
N ILE A 480 48.08 -9.07 6.97
CA ILE A 480 48.45 -8.33 8.17
C ILE A 480 47.85 -9.04 9.36
N SER A 481 48.70 -9.55 10.24
CA SER A 481 48.27 -10.29 11.43
C SER A 481 48.30 -9.39 12.66
N ARG A 482 47.36 -9.60 13.56
CA ARG A 482 47.41 -9.00 14.89
C ARG A 482 48.47 -9.70 15.74
N GLY A 483 49.46 -8.96 16.24
CA GLY A 483 50.41 -9.44 17.24
C GLY A 483 50.17 -8.81 18.62
N GLY A 484 50.94 -9.22 19.64
CA GLY A 484 50.81 -8.67 21.01
C GLY A 484 51.17 -7.18 21.15
N SER A 485 51.75 -6.56 20.12
CA SER A 485 52.10 -5.12 20.08
C SER A 485 51.32 -4.33 19.02
N GLY A 486 50.21 -4.88 18.51
CA GLY A 486 49.37 -4.29 17.45
C GLY A 486 49.48 -5.02 16.09
N TRP A 487 48.92 -4.40 15.06
CA TRP A 487 48.90 -4.92 13.69
C TRP A 487 50.30 -4.87 13.04
N ARG A 488 50.67 -5.92 12.32
CA ARG A 488 51.94 -6.00 11.56
C ARG A 488 51.78 -6.84 10.29
N LEU A 489 52.58 -6.54 9.28
CA LEU A 489 52.66 -7.36 8.07
C LEU A 489 53.16 -8.77 8.43
N ALA A 490 52.41 -9.79 8.02
CA ALA A 490 52.72 -11.20 8.25
C ALA A 490 53.25 -11.88 6.98
N ALA A 491 52.59 -11.68 5.85
CA ALA A 491 52.99 -12.24 4.56
C ALA A 491 52.68 -11.27 3.41
N GLU A 492 53.46 -11.39 2.34
CA GLU A 492 53.25 -10.64 1.10
C GLU A 492 53.43 -11.60 -0.08
N TRP A 493 52.49 -11.57 -1.01
CA TRP A 493 52.50 -12.36 -2.23
C TRP A 493 52.52 -11.42 -3.44
N ARG A 494 53.44 -11.68 -4.38
CA ARG A 494 53.66 -10.85 -5.58
C ARG A 494 53.66 -11.71 -6.84
N VAL A 495 53.24 -11.12 -7.95
CA VAL A 495 53.29 -11.76 -9.27
C VAL A 495 54.68 -11.58 -9.88
N ALA A 496 55.27 -12.67 -10.39
CA ALA A 496 56.55 -12.62 -11.09
C ALA A 496 56.35 -12.22 -12.55
N GLY A 497 56.82 -11.02 -12.94
CA GLY A 497 56.64 -10.46 -14.29
C GLY A 497 55.75 -9.20 -14.27
N ALA A 498 56.15 -8.17 -15.00
CA ALA A 498 55.77 -6.76 -14.78
C ALA A 498 54.30 -6.34 -15.06
N ARG A 499 53.30 -7.25 -14.99
CA ARG A 499 51.88 -6.88 -14.96
C ARG A 499 51.36 -7.01 -13.52
N GLY A 500 51.00 -5.89 -12.92
CA GLY A 500 50.37 -5.85 -11.60
C GLY A 500 48.99 -6.51 -11.59
N LEU A 501 48.43 -6.71 -10.39
CA LEU A 501 47.06 -7.20 -10.23
C LEU A 501 46.05 -6.18 -10.75
N SER A 502 44.96 -6.66 -11.34
CA SER A 502 43.93 -5.80 -11.94
C SER A 502 42.53 -6.00 -11.34
N VAL A 503 42.16 -7.24 -11.02
CA VAL A 503 40.82 -7.59 -10.52
C VAL A 503 40.97 -8.60 -9.38
N VAL A 504 40.11 -8.48 -8.36
CA VAL A 504 40.17 -9.33 -7.18
C VAL A 504 38.77 -9.71 -6.71
N ALA A 505 38.63 -10.96 -6.28
CA ALA A 505 37.51 -11.44 -5.46
C ALA A 505 38.09 -12.10 -4.21
N CYS A 506 37.53 -11.80 -3.04
CA CYS A 506 38.05 -12.29 -1.77
C CYS A 506 36.93 -12.80 -0.88
N SER A 507 37.18 -13.92 -0.23
CA SER A 507 36.38 -14.50 0.84
C SER A 507 37.17 -14.46 2.15
N ALA A 508 36.57 -14.89 3.26
CA ALA A 508 37.27 -14.97 4.54
C ALA A 508 38.47 -15.94 4.53
N LEU A 509 38.50 -16.92 3.62
CA LEU A 509 39.48 -18.01 3.58
C LEU A 509 40.43 -17.95 2.37
N ARG A 510 40.05 -17.24 1.30
CA ARG A 510 40.71 -17.32 -0.01
C ARG A 510 40.60 -16.02 -0.78
N VAL A 511 41.62 -15.75 -1.59
CA VAL A 511 41.68 -14.64 -2.55
C VAL A 511 41.84 -15.21 -3.95
N VAL A 512 41.05 -14.72 -4.88
CA VAL A 512 41.28 -14.91 -6.32
C VAL A 512 41.67 -13.57 -6.89
N ALA A 513 42.87 -13.50 -7.49
CA ALA A 513 43.36 -12.29 -8.13
C ALA A 513 43.69 -12.55 -9.60
N ALA A 514 43.38 -11.59 -10.46
CA ALA A 514 43.72 -11.62 -11.88
C ALA A 514 44.88 -10.68 -12.19
N ALA A 515 45.78 -11.13 -13.07
CA ALA A 515 46.76 -10.29 -13.74
C ALA A 515 46.62 -10.50 -15.27
N GLY A 516 45.82 -9.65 -15.92
CA GLY A 516 45.43 -9.83 -17.32
C GLY A 516 44.58 -11.10 -17.51
N PRO A 517 45.00 -12.09 -18.33
CA PRO A 517 44.26 -13.33 -18.53
C PRO A 517 44.54 -14.41 -17.46
N ARG A 518 45.54 -14.22 -16.58
CA ARG A 518 45.92 -15.23 -15.57
C ARG A 518 45.18 -15.02 -14.26
N LEU A 519 44.61 -16.09 -13.73
CA LEU A 519 43.94 -16.18 -12.43
C LEU A 519 44.82 -16.92 -11.43
N TYR A 520 44.96 -16.37 -10.24
CA TYR A 520 45.68 -16.95 -9.12
C TYR A 520 44.74 -17.16 -7.95
N LEU A 521 44.58 -18.40 -7.50
CA LEU A 521 43.85 -18.75 -6.28
C LEU A 521 44.84 -18.89 -5.13
N VAL A 522 44.77 -17.97 -4.17
CA VAL A 522 45.62 -17.94 -2.98
C VAL A 522 44.77 -18.26 -1.74
N ALA A 523 45.15 -19.30 -1.01
CA ALA A 523 44.55 -19.63 0.28
C ALA A 523 45.16 -18.76 1.39
N ILE A 524 44.30 -18.28 2.28
CA ILE A 524 44.66 -17.51 3.46
C ILE A 524 44.80 -18.50 4.62
N LEU A 525 46.01 -18.62 5.15
CA LEU A 525 46.32 -19.43 6.32
C LEU A 525 46.82 -18.51 7.45
N ASP A 526 46.98 -19.06 8.65
CA ASP A 526 47.51 -18.28 9.78
C ASP A 526 48.93 -17.74 9.51
N GLY A 527 48.98 -16.49 9.07
CA GLY A 527 50.20 -15.72 8.86
C GLY A 527 50.92 -16.08 7.56
N GLN A 528 50.29 -16.83 6.67
CA GLN A 528 50.87 -17.29 5.40
C GLN A 528 49.86 -17.21 4.25
N LEU A 529 50.37 -16.94 3.04
CA LEU A 529 49.61 -16.94 1.80
C LEU A 529 50.14 -18.08 0.91
N GLU A 530 49.28 -19.02 0.55
CA GLU A 530 49.66 -20.21 -0.24
C GLU A 530 48.95 -20.21 -1.60
N LEU A 531 49.70 -20.24 -2.70
CA LEU A 531 49.14 -20.38 -4.04
C LEU A 531 48.64 -21.83 -4.25
N LYS A 532 47.33 -21.99 -4.47
CA LYS A 532 46.69 -23.30 -4.67
C LYS A 532 46.56 -23.67 -6.15
N ALA A 533 46.14 -22.73 -6.98
CA ALA A 533 45.91 -22.96 -8.40
C ALA A 533 46.23 -21.71 -9.23
N GLU A 534 46.70 -21.94 -10.46
CA GLU A 534 46.89 -20.93 -11.50
C GLU A 534 46.23 -21.42 -12.79
N VAL A 535 45.40 -20.57 -13.39
CA VAL A 535 44.74 -20.85 -14.69
C VAL A 535 44.90 -19.64 -15.60
N CYS A 536 45.19 -19.88 -16.87
CA CYS A 536 45.19 -18.84 -17.90
C CYS A 536 43.89 -18.92 -18.69
N MET A 537 43.11 -17.84 -18.68
CA MET A 537 41.92 -17.69 -19.49
C MET A 537 42.28 -17.38 -20.94
N GLU A 538 41.29 -17.53 -21.84
CA GLU A 538 41.43 -17.22 -23.26
C GLU A 538 41.66 -15.72 -23.50
N GLU A 539 41.01 -14.88 -22.70
CA GLU A 539 40.98 -13.42 -22.82
C GLU A 539 41.25 -12.73 -21.48
N GLU A 540 41.46 -11.41 -21.49
CA GLU A 540 41.66 -10.65 -20.26
C GLU A 540 40.41 -10.65 -19.37
N VAL A 541 40.65 -10.71 -18.06
CA VAL A 541 39.59 -10.77 -17.04
C VAL A 541 39.10 -9.36 -16.71
N ALA A 542 37.79 -9.16 -16.76
CA ALA A 542 37.11 -7.88 -16.50
C ALA A 542 36.61 -7.75 -15.06
N CYS A 543 35.98 -8.80 -14.54
CA CYS A 543 35.40 -8.83 -13.20
C CYS A 543 35.41 -10.26 -12.65
N LEU A 544 35.43 -10.38 -11.32
CA LEU A 544 35.47 -11.64 -10.58
C LEU A 544 34.55 -11.54 -9.37
N ASP A 545 33.91 -12.65 -9.02
CA ASP A 545 33.20 -12.77 -7.74
C ASP A 545 33.13 -14.22 -7.23
N LEU A 546 33.14 -14.38 -5.90
CA LEU A 546 33.09 -15.68 -5.22
C LEU A 546 31.71 -15.91 -4.62
N GLY A 547 31.05 -16.98 -5.06
CA GLY A 547 29.77 -17.41 -4.51
C GLY A 547 29.87 -18.05 -3.12
N PRO A 548 28.72 -18.29 -2.47
CA PRO A 548 28.66 -19.01 -1.21
C PRO A 548 29.06 -20.48 -1.41
N GLY A 549 29.67 -21.11 -0.39
CA GLY A 549 30.05 -22.54 -0.45
C GLY A 549 31.44 -22.89 0.07
N GLY A 550 32.22 -21.91 0.56
CA GLY A 550 33.52 -22.16 1.20
C GLY A 550 34.51 -22.87 0.27
N ASP A 551 34.80 -24.14 0.57
CA ASP A 551 35.83 -24.89 -0.15
C ASP A 551 35.43 -25.29 -1.59
N GLU A 552 34.13 -25.50 -1.83
CA GLU A 552 33.56 -25.84 -3.14
C GLU A 552 32.81 -24.66 -3.79
N ALA A 553 33.10 -23.43 -3.35
CA ALA A 553 32.47 -22.23 -3.88
C ALA A 553 32.59 -22.12 -5.41
N LEU A 554 31.60 -21.49 -6.02
CA LEU A 554 31.62 -21.10 -7.43
C LEU A 554 32.37 -19.77 -7.59
N LEU A 555 33.12 -19.65 -8.68
CA LEU A 555 33.81 -18.42 -9.08
C LEU A 555 33.23 -17.95 -10.41
N GLY A 556 32.64 -16.77 -10.41
CA GLY A 556 32.21 -16.09 -11.63
C GLY A 556 33.36 -15.30 -12.24
N VAL A 557 33.59 -15.44 -13.54
CA VAL A 557 34.63 -14.71 -14.28
C VAL A 557 34.03 -14.06 -15.52
N GLY A 558 34.15 -12.73 -15.62
CA GLY A 558 33.77 -11.96 -16.81
C GLY A 558 34.98 -11.68 -17.69
N LEU A 559 34.86 -11.89 -19.01
CA LEU A 559 35.95 -11.71 -19.97
C LEU A 559 35.70 -10.52 -20.92
N TRP A 560 36.76 -9.86 -21.39
CA TRP A 560 36.69 -8.69 -22.27
C TRP A 560 36.23 -9.04 -23.69
N THR A 561 37.08 -9.72 -24.47
CA THR A 561 36.93 -9.85 -25.94
C THR A 561 35.78 -10.78 -26.36
N ASP A 562 35.58 -11.88 -25.62
CA ASP A 562 34.48 -12.84 -25.87
C ASP A 562 33.16 -12.42 -25.19
N ILE A 563 33.18 -11.34 -24.39
CA ILE A 563 32.02 -10.77 -23.69
C ILE A 563 31.16 -11.88 -23.07
N SER A 564 31.78 -12.62 -22.16
CA SER A 564 31.21 -13.85 -21.65
C SER A 564 31.46 -14.03 -20.17
N VAL A 565 30.55 -14.77 -19.54
CA VAL A 565 30.64 -15.17 -18.15
C VAL A 565 31.01 -16.64 -18.10
N ARG A 566 32.06 -16.96 -17.36
CA ARG A 566 32.49 -18.32 -17.05
C ARG A 566 32.20 -18.61 -15.58
N VAL A 567 31.64 -19.78 -15.31
CA VAL A 567 31.49 -20.30 -13.94
C VAL A 567 32.57 -21.36 -13.75
N LEU A 568 33.50 -21.09 -12.83
CA LEU A 568 34.55 -22.02 -12.41
C LEU A 568 34.21 -22.59 -11.03
N LYS A 569 34.71 -23.78 -10.69
CA LYS A 569 34.55 -24.37 -9.36
C LYS A 569 35.89 -24.51 -8.64
N LEU A 570 35.92 -24.08 -7.38
CA LEU A 570 37.07 -24.26 -6.50
C LEU A 570 37.15 -25.71 -5.98
N PRO A 571 38.34 -26.21 -5.59
CA PRO A 571 39.64 -25.52 -5.53
C PRO A 571 40.45 -25.53 -6.84
N ASP A 572 40.09 -26.38 -7.82
CA ASP A 572 40.91 -26.62 -9.02
C ASP A 572 40.71 -25.58 -10.14
N LEU A 573 39.83 -24.59 -9.95
CA LEU A 573 39.43 -23.62 -10.97
C LEU A 573 38.90 -24.29 -12.26
N ARG A 574 38.20 -25.42 -12.10
CA ARG A 574 37.66 -26.17 -13.24
C ARG A 574 36.52 -25.39 -13.90
N PRO A 575 36.49 -25.23 -15.23
CA PRO A 575 35.35 -24.60 -15.91
C PRO A 575 34.13 -25.52 -15.89
N LEU A 576 33.00 -24.99 -15.42
CA LEU A 576 31.71 -25.68 -15.37
C LEU A 576 30.78 -25.23 -16.49
N HIS A 577 30.58 -23.91 -16.62
CA HIS A 577 29.65 -23.33 -17.57
C HIS A 577 30.23 -22.10 -18.25
N THR A 578 29.82 -21.90 -19.51
CA THR A 578 30.24 -20.81 -20.38
C THR A 578 28.98 -20.19 -20.97
N GLU A 579 28.71 -18.95 -20.62
CA GLU A 579 27.58 -18.19 -21.14
C GLU A 579 28.08 -16.96 -21.90
N LYS A 580 27.67 -16.84 -23.17
CA LYS A 580 27.98 -15.65 -23.98
C LYS A 580 26.91 -14.58 -23.75
N LEU A 581 27.35 -13.37 -23.40
CA LEU A 581 26.48 -12.22 -23.30
C LEU A 581 26.39 -11.57 -24.68
N SER A 582 25.17 -11.28 -25.14
CA SER A 582 24.96 -10.65 -26.45
C SER A 582 25.31 -9.16 -26.38
N GLY A 583 26.26 -8.70 -27.19
CA GLY A 583 26.61 -7.27 -27.31
C GLY A 583 28.09 -7.05 -27.64
N GLU A 584 28.51 -5.78 -27.66
CA GLU A 584 29.91 -5.33 -27.85
C GLU A 584 30.54 -4.77 -26.55
N ILE A 585 29.78 -4.76 -25.45
CA ILE A 585 30.12 -4.04 -24.22
C ILE A 585 30.54 -5.02 -23.14
N ILE A 586 31.70 -4.77 -22.53
CA ILE A 586 32.33 -5.68 -21.57
C ILE A 586 31.60 -5.76 -20.22
N PRO A 587 31.67 -6.91 -19.52
CA PRO A 587 31.30 -7.01 -18.11
C PRO A 587 32.16 -6.10 -17.22
N ARG A 588 31.54 -5.49 -16.22
CA ARG A 588 32.21 -4.59 -15.27
C ARG A 588 32.08 -5.02 -13.81
N SER A 589 30.99 -5.68 -13.46
CA SER A 589 30.79 -6.22 -12.11
C SER A 589 30.05 -7.55 -12.18
N LEU A 590 30.44 -8.48 -11.31
CA LEU A 590 29.80 -9.78 -11.13
C LEU A 590 29.45 -9.93 -9.64
N LEU A 591 28.35 -10.61 -9.36
CA LEU A 591 27.97 -10.98 -7.99
C LEU A 591 27.22 -12.32 -7.99
N ILE A 592 27.64 -13.26 -7.16
CA ILE A 592 26.95 -14.53 -6.90
C ILE A 592 26.39 -14.51 -5.48
N CYS A 593 25.07 -14.61 -5.34
CA CYS A 593 24.41 -14.52 -4.05
C CYS A 593 23.24 -15.50 -3.91
N VAL A 594 22.75 -15.70 -2.69
CA VAL A 594 21.54 -16.48 -2.41
C VAL A 594 20.47 -15.56 -1.84
N LEU A 595 19.31 -15.51 -2.50
CA LEU A 595 18.15 -14.71 -2.11
C LEU A 595 16.94 -15.63 -1.98
N GLU A 596 16.24 -15.59 -0.84
CA GLU A 596 15.08 -16.46 -0.52
C GLU A 596 15.33 -17.97 -0.80
N GLY A 597 16.57 -18.43 -0.62
CA GLY A 597 16.97 -19.83 -0.84
C GLY A 597 17.35 -20.18 -2.28
N VAL A 598 17.27 -19.24 -3.23
CA VAL A 598 17.67 -19.43 -4.64
C VAL A 598 19.01 -18.75 -4.90
N CYS A 599 19.93 -19.44 -5.60
CA CYS A 599 21.24 -18.88 -5.96
C CYS A 599 21.17 -18.16 -7.31
N TYR A 600 21.65 -16.92 -7.33
CA TYR A 600 21.66 -16.05 -8.51
C TYR A 600 23.09 -15.63 -8.86
N LEU A 601 23.35 -15.46 -10.17
CA LEU A 601 24.52 -14.78 -10.70
C LEU A 601 24.05 -13.53 -11.43
N LEU A 602 24.58 -12.37 -11.03
CA LEU A 602 24.31 -11.09 -11.65
C LEU A 602 25.57 -10.56 -12.31
N CYS A 603 25.44 -10.09 -13.55
CA CYS A 603 26.54 -9.57 -14.37
C CYS A 603 26.15 -8.20 -14.93
N ALA A 604 26.76 -7.14 -14.41
CA ALA A 604 26.59 -5.78 -14.91
C ALA A 604 27.61 -5.47 -16.02
N LEU A 605 27.15 -4.76 -17.05
CA LEU A 605 27.90 -4.32 -18.22
C LEU A 605 28.29 -2.85 -18.10
N GLY A 606 29.16 -2.39 -19.01
CA GLY A 606 29.65 -1.00 -19.05
C GLY A 606 28.63 0.05 -19.51
N ASP A 607 27.50 -0.34 -20.08
CA ASP A 607 26.41 0.54 -20.54
C ASP A 607 25.28 0.71 -19.52
N GLY A 608 25.45 0.16 -18.31
CA GLY A 608 24.39 0.11 -17.30
C GLY A 608 23.34 -0.97 -17.54
N SER A 609 23.50 -1.83 -18.55
CA SER A 609 22.74 -3.08 -18.67
C SER A 609 23.26 -4.13 -17.68
N MET A 610 22.38 -4.99 -17.20
CA MET A 610 22.70 -6.10 -16.31
C MET A 610 21.97 -7.38 -16.75
N PHE A 611 22.68 -8.49 -16.72
CA PHE A 611 22.10 -9.82 -16.86
C PHE A 611 22.02 -10.51 -15.51
N TYR A 612 20.98 -11.30 -15.29
CA TYR A 612 20.93 -12.20 -14.14
C TYR A 612 20.45 -13.60 -14.53
N PHE A 613 20.90 -14.59 -13.77
CA PHE A 613 20.72 -16.01 -14.02
C PHE A 613 20.43 -16.72 -12.70
N THR A 614 19.67 -17.82 -12.75
CA THR A 614 19.59 -18.78 -11.66
C THR A 614 20.71 -19.79 -11.82
N VAL A 615 21.45 -20.04 -10.74
CA VAL A 615 22.62 -20.93 -10.72
C VAL A 615 22.32 -22.15 -9.88
N ASP A 616 22.54 -23.32 -10.46
CA ASP A 616 22.61 -24.57 -9.70
C ASP A 616 23.99 -24.66 -9.01
N GLN A 617 24.01 -24.78 -7.68
CA GLN A 617 25.23 -24.80 -6.89
C GLN A 617 26.09 -26.05 -7.14
N ASP A 618 25.48 -27.17 -7.52
CA ASP A 618 26.18 -28.43 -7.74
C ASP A 618 26.77 -28.51 -9.14
N THR A 619 25.96 -28.16 -10.15
CA THR A 619 26.32 -28.29 -11.57
C THR A 619 26.95 -27.03 -12.15
N GLY A 620 26.70 -25.85 -11.57
CA GLY A 620 27.18 -24.55 -12.05
C GLY A 620 26.50 -24.06 -13.32
N VAL A 621 25.43 -24.71 -13.78
CA VAL A 621 24.71 -24.35 -15.01
C VAL A 621 23.89 -23.08 -14.76
N LEU A 622 23.99 -22.14 -15.71
CA LEU A 622 23.20 -20.91 -15.71
C LEU A 622 21.88 -21.14 -16.45
N THR A 623 20.78 -20.87 -15.77
CA THR A 623 19.42 -20.98 -16.31
C THR A 623 18.67 -19.66 -16.15
N ASN A 624 17.52 -19.50 -16.82
CA ASN A 624 16.66 -18.31 -16.72
C ASN A 624 17.37 -16.97 -16.98
N LYS A 625 18.14 -16.89 -18.08
CA LYS A 625 18.79 -15.65 -18.53
C LYS A 625 17.76 -14.54 -18.71
N LYS A 626 17.93 -13.45 -17.96
CA LYS A 626 17.12 -12.22 -18.07
C LYS A 626 18.04 -10.99 -18.16
N LYS A 627 17.60 -9.94 -18.86
CA LYS A 627 18.32 -8.68 -19.06
C LYS A 627 17.50 -7.53 -18.51
N VAL A 628 18.13 -6.62 -17.79
CA VAL A 628 17.52 -5.37 -17.26
C VAL A 628 18.51 -4.22 -17.50
N THR A 629 18.02 -3.00 -17.66
CA THR A 629 18.87 -1.80 -17.76
C THR A 629 18.63 -0.93 -16.54
N LEU A 630 19.68 -0.67 -15.76
CA LEU A 630 19.60 0.08 -14.50
C LEU A 630 20.00 1.54 -14.69
N GLY A 631 21.00 1.81 -15.52
CA GLY A 631 21.53 3.15 -15.78
C GLY A 631 22.20 3.26 -17.13
N THR A 632 22.99 4.31 -17.32
CA THR A 632 23.84 4.50 -18.51
C THR A 632 25.32 4.34 -18.21
N GLN A 633 25.69 4.40 -16.93
CA GLN A 633 27.06 4.24 -16.45
C GLN A 633 27.35 2.80 -16.02
N PRO A 634 28.64 2.38 -15.99
CA PRO A 634 29.04 1.08 -15.48
C PRO A 634 28.57 0.85 -14.04
N THR A 635 27.79 -0.20 -13.83
CA THR A 635 27.23 -0.52 -12.51
C THR A 635 28.17 -1.39 -11.67
N VAL A 636 28.34 -1.06 -10.39
CA VAL A 636 29.06 -1.87 -9.40
C VAL A 636 28.06 -2.54 -8.45
N LEU A 637 28.13 -3.86 -8.31
CA LEU A 637 27.24 -4.65 -7.46
C LEU A 637 27.87 -4.92 -6.09
N ARG A 638 27.11 -4.70 -5.02
CA ARG A 638 27.53 -4.99 -3.64
C ARG A 638 26.40 -5.62 -2.84
N SER A 639 26.65 -6.76 -2.20
CA SER A 639 25.71 -7.35 -1.25
C SER A 639 25.75 -6.62 0.08
N PHE A 640 24.59 -6.41 0.70
CA PHE A 640 24.45 -5.91 2.06
C PHE A 640 23.30 -6.61 2.78
N ARG A 641 23.26 -6.51 4.11
CA ARG A 641 22.19 -7.10 4.92
C ARG A 641 21.34 -6.00 5.55
N SER A 642 20.01 -6.14 5.48
CA SER A 642 19.05 -5.25 6.14
C SER A 642 17.94 -6.09 6.79
N LEU A 643 17.60 -5.79 8.04
CA LEU A 643 16.52 -6.45 8.81
C LEU A 643 16.50 -7.98 8.65
N SER A 644 17.67 -8.62 8.78
CA SER A 644 17.93 -10.06 8.61
C SER A 644 17.96 -10.62 7.18
N THR A 645 17.52 -9.86 6.18
CA THR A 645 17.54 -10.24 4.75
C THR A 645 18.82 -9.77 4.04
N THR A 646 19.28 -10.54 3.04
CA THR A 646 20.41 -10.13 2.19
C THR A 646 19.86 -9.49 0.93
N ASN A 647 20.38 -8.32 0.57
CA ASN A 647 19.97 -7.53 -0.58
C ASN A 647 21.22 -7.08 -1.35
N ILE A 648 21.03 -6.54 -2.54
CA ILE A 648 22.12 -6.12 -3.41
C ILE A 648 21.92 -4.65 -3.74
N PHE A 649 23.00 -3.88 -3.69
CA PHE A 649 23.04 -2.50 -4.11
C PHE A 649 23.81 -2.41 -5.42
N ALA A 650 23.17 -1.82 -6.42
CA ALA A 650 23.71 -1.51 -7.73
C ALA A 650 24.09 -0.02 -7.76
N CYS A 651 25.39 0.26 -7.63
CA CYS A 651 25.96 1.60 -7.69
C CYS A 651 26.05 2.04 -9.16
N SER A 652 25.34 3.11 -9.53
CA SER A 652 25.34 3.70 -10.88
C SER A 652 24.94 5.19 -10.80
N ASP A 653 24.82 5.83 -11.96
CA ASP A 653 24.08 7.08 -12.19
C ASP A 653 22.57 6.98 -11.89
N ARG A 654 22.07 5.76 -11.72
CA ARG A 654 20.74 5.45 -11.20
C ARG A 654 20.93 4.34 -10.15
N PRO A 655 21.17 4.69 -8.88
CA PRO A 655 21.40 3.68 -7.86
C PRO A 655 20.14 2.84 -7.65
N THR A 656 20.29 1.53 -7.59
CA THR A 656 19.15 0.59 -7.47
C THR A 656 19.44 -0.46 -6.40
N VAL A 657 18.45 -0.78 -5.59
CA VAL A 657 18.48 -1.93 -4.69
C VAL A 657 17.73 -3.09 -5.33
N ILE A 658 18.38 -4.24 -5.36
CA ILE A 658 17.87 -5.49 -5.90
C ILE A 658 17.63 -6.43 -4.72
N PHE A 659 16.40 -6.90 -4.59
CA PHE A 659 15.98 -7.82 -3.53
C PHE A 659 15.03 -8.87 -4.10
N SER A 660 14.79 -9.94 -3.35
CA SER A 660 13.81 -10.96 -3.73
C SER A 660 12.54 -10.77 -2.92
N SER A 661 11.40 -10.74 -3.59
CA SER A 661 10.07 -10.75 -2.98
C SER A 661 9.22 -11.78 -3.71
N ASN A 662 8.61 -12.71 -2.97
CA ASN A 662 7.83 -13.82 -3.54
C ASN A 662 8.61 -14.64 -4.58
N HIS A 663 9.89 -14.92 -4.31
CA HIS A 663 10.82 -15.64 -5.20
C HIS A 663 11.09 -14.95 -6.55
N LYS A 664 10.82 -13.64 -6.66
CA LYS A 664 11.10 -12.82 -7.84
C LYS A 664 12.04 -11.67 -7.48
N LEU A 665 13.01 -11.38 -8.34
CA LEU A 665 13.87 -10.21 -8.18
C LEU A 665 13.10 -8.92 -8.50
N VAL A 666 13.16 -7.98 -7.57
CA VAL A 666 12.57 -6.65 -7.64
C VAL A 666 13.69 -5.61 -7.66
N PHE A 667 13.51 -4.58 -8.47
CA PHE A 667 14.47 -3.50 -8.69
C PHE A 667 13.83 -2.19 -8.22
N SER A 668 14.35 -1.61 -7.14
CA SER A 668 13.87 -0.35 -6.59
C SER A 668 14.97 0.70 -6.69
N ASN A 669 14.69 1.83 -7.34
CA ASN A 669 15.64 2.94 -7.39
C ASN A 669 15.84 3.53 -5.99
N VAL A 670 17.03 4.04 -5.71
CA VAL A 670 17.35 4.77 -4.49
C VAL A 670 17.28 6.26 -4.80
N ASN A 671 16.74 7.05 -3.88
CA ASN A 671 16.53 8.49 -4.03
C ASN A 671 17.84 9.28 -3.87
N LEU A 672 18.85 8.91 -4.64
CA LEU A 672 20.16 9.55 -4.74
C LEU A 672 20.53 9.73 -6.21
N LYS A 673 21.18 10.84 -6.53
CA LYS A 673 21.54 11.17 -7.91
C LYS A 673 22.52 10.19 -8.54
N GLU A 674 23.54 9.82 -7.78
CA GLU A 674 24.56 8.88 -8.21
C GLU A 674 25.19 8.22 -6.97
N VAL A 675 25.61 6.97 -7.11
CA VAL A 675 26.45 6.30 -6.12
C VAL A 675 27.52 5.57 -6.90
N THR A 676 28.78 5.90 -6.64
CA THR A 676 29.93 5.25 -7.30
C THR A 676 30.32 3.96 -6.58
N HIS A 677 30.34 3.99 -5.25
CA HIS A 677 30.72 2.87 -4.40
C HIS A 677 29.86 2.84 -3.13
N MET A 678 29.64 1.64 -2.62
CA MET A 678 28.90 1.39 -1.39
C MET A 678 29.59 0.32 -0.56
N CYS A 679 29.52 0.44 0.76
CA CYS A 679 29.81 -0.66 1.68
C CYS A 679 28.84 -0.69 2.86
N SER A 680 28.57 -1.88 3.39
CA SER A 680 27.83 -2.05 4.64
C SER A 680 28.67 -1.60 5.84
N LEU A 681 28.09 -0.78 6.71
CA LEU A 681 28.75 -0.24 7.90
C LEU A 681 27.89 -0.49 9.15
N ASN A 682 28.29 -1.45 9.98
CA ASN A 682 27.67 -1.66 11.29
C ASN A 682 28.62 -1.18 12.39
N ALA A 683 28.61 0.13 12.68
CA ALA A 683 29.43 0.74 13.73
C ALA A 683 28.60 0.98 15.00
N GLN A 684 29.24 1.20 16.14
CA GLN A 684 28.52 1.41 17.40
C GLN A 684 27.65 2.69 17.37
N ALA A 685 28.14 3.77 16.75
CA ALA A 685 27.37 5.00 16.54
C ALA A 685 26.42 4.92 15.33
N TYR A 686 26.72 4.03 14.38
CA TYR A 686 25.97 3.86 13.13
C TYR A 686 25.56 2.39 12.97
N PRO A 687 24.58 1.91 13.76
CA PRO A 687 24.14 0.52 13.72
C PRO A 687 23.36 0.24 12.43
N ASP A 688 23.66 -0.89 11.79
CA ASP A 688 23.01 -1.35 10.54
C ASP A 688 22.95 -0.29 9.42
N SER A 689 23.97 0.59 9.35
CA SER A 689 24.07 1.67 8.36
C SER A 689 24.80 1.23 7.08
N LEU A 690 24.73 2.09 6.06
CA LEU A 690 25.47 2.00 4.81
C LEU A 690 26.38 3.23 4.68
N ALA A 691 27.58 3.03 4.14
CA ALA A 691 28.40 4.12 3.64
C ALA A 691 28.29 4.15 2.11
N LEU A 692 28.04 5.34 1.57
CA LEU A 692 27.79 5.60 0.16
C LEU A 692 28.77 6.68 -0.30
N ALA A 693 29.46 6.46 -1.42
CA ALA A 693 30.37 7.43 -2.01
C ALA A 693 29.80 7.97 -3.32
N THR A 694 29.78 9.29 -3.47
CA THR A 694 29.53 10.01 -4.72
C THR A 694 30.87 10.44 -5.34
N ASP A 695 30.86 11.22 -6.42
CA ASP A 695 32.11 11.78 -6.96
C ASP A 695 32.77 12.81 -6.02
N SER A 696 32.01 13.41 -5.09
CA SER A 696 32.46 14.49 -4.21
C SER A 696 32.38 14.19 -2.70
N THR A 697 31.48 13.32 -2.26
CA THR A 697 31.16 13.13 -0.83
C THR A 697 31.03 11.66 -0.43
N VAL A 698 31.21 11.38 0.86
CA VAL A 698 30.88 10.11 1.52
C VAL A 698 29.74 10.38 2.50
N THR A 699 28.63 9.70 2.29
CA THR A 699 27.45 9.77 3.15
C THR A 699 27.31 8.47 3.93
N ILE A 700 27.07 8.56 5.24
CA ILE A 700 26.73 7.43 6.11
C ILE A 700 25.27 7.58 6.50
N GLY A 701 24.48 6.53 6.31
CA GLY A 701 23.06 6.57 6.63
C GLY A 701 22.41 5.19 6.66
N THR A 702 21.25 5.10 7.28
CA THR A 702 20.43 3.89 7.26
C THR A 702 19.57 3.87 6.00
N ILE A 703 19.32 2.67 5.50
CA ILE A 703 18.39 2.48 4.38
C ILE A 703 16.96 2.34 4.92
N ASP A 704 16.02 3.01 4.28
CA ASP A 704 14.59 2.83 4.58
C ASP A 704 14.14 1.40 4.22
N GLU A 705 12.92 1.04 4.60
CA GLU A 705 12.35 -0.25 4.23
C GLU A 705 12.35 -0.41 2.69
N ILE A 706 12.85 -1.57 2.23
CA ILE A 706 13.10 -1.83 0.81
C ILE A 706 11.74 -2.11 0.13
N GLN A 707 11.14 -1.07 -0.44
CA GLN A 707 9.86 -1.10 -1.16
C GLN A 707 9.96 -0.35 -2.51
N LYS A 708 8.97 -0.50 -3.40
CA LYS A 708 8.90 0.26 -4.69
C LYS A 708 8.60 1.74 -4.44
N LEU A 709 7.63 2.00 -3.56
CA LEU A 709 7.25 3.34 -3.12
C LEU A 709 7.63 3.51 -1.66
N HIS A 710 8.39 4.56 -1.35
CA HIS A 710 8.65 4.95 0.02
C HIS A 710 7.51 5.82 0.56
N ILE A 711 6.93 5.43 1.69
CA ILE A 711 5.79 6.10 2.32
C ILE A 711 6.22 6.65 3.68
N ARG A 712 6.41 7.97 3.77
CA ARG A 712 6.62 8.65 5.05
C ARG A 712 5.28 9.06 5.66
N THR A 713 5.10 8.78 6.94
CA THR A 713 3.87 9.09 7.68
C THR A 713 4.06 10.28 8.61
N VAL A 714 3.15 11.23 8.56
CA VAL A 714 3.07 12.35 9.51
C VAL A 714 1.73 12.25 10.26
N PRO A 715 1.72 11.79 11.53
CA PRO A 715 0.48 11.65 12.28
C PRO A 715 -0.09 13.02 12.68
N LEU A 716 -1.39 13.22 12.46
CA LEU A 716 -2.10 14.44 12.87
C LEU A 716 -2.93 14.23 14.14
N GLY A 717 -3.42 13.00 14.35
CA GLY A 717 -4.33 12.66 15.45
C GLY A 717 -5.76 13.17 15.26
N GLU A 718 -6.08 13.72 14.08
CA GLU A 718 -7.39 14.24 13.68
C GLU A 718 -7.57 14.09 12.16
N THR A 719 -8.81 14.09 11.66
CA THR A 719 -9.15 13.75 10.27
C THR A 719 -8.72 14.84 9.30
N PRO A 720 -7.75 14.61 8.38
CA PRO A 720 -7.46 15.56 7.31
C PRO A 720 -8.53 15.47 6.19
N ARG A 721 -8.89 16.61 5.59
CA ARG A 721 -9.99 16.71 4.61
C ARG A 721 -9.55 17.24 3.25
N ARG A 722 -8.70 18.28 3.23
CA ARG A 722 -8.18 18.92 2.00
C ARG A 722 -6.75 19.38 2.21
N ILE A 723 -5.97 19.39 1.13
CA ILE A 723 -4.58 19.88 1.13
C ILE A 723 -4.31 20.79 -0.06
N ALA A 724 -3.58 21.87 0.18
CA ALA A 724 -3.08 22.77 -0.86
C ALA A 724 -1.61 23.12 -0.58
N TYR A 725 -0.77 23.06 -1.61
CA TYR A 725 0.62 23.51 -1.52
C TYR A 725 0.74 24.97 -1.95
N GLN A 726 1.52 25.76 -1.21
CA GLN A 726 1.86 27.12 -1.58
C GLN A 726 3.37 27.25 -1.77
N GLU A 727 3.79 27.20 -3.04
CA GLU A 727 5.20 27.26 -3.41
C GLU A 727 5.88 28.56 -2.94
N ALA A 728 5.18 29.70 -3.00
CA ALA A 728 5.75 30.99 -2.61
C ALA A 728 6.18 31.05 -1.13
N SER A 729 5.45 30.36 -0.24
CA SER A 729 5.77 30.31 1.20
C SER A 729 6.45 29.02 1.63
N GLN A 730 6.58 28.03 0.73
CA GLN A 730 7.09 26.70 1.04
C GLN A 730 6.28 26.03 2.17
N THR A 731 4.96 26.22 2.18
CA THR A 731 4.07 25.63 3.19
C THR A 731 2.95 24.82 2.56
N PHE A 732 2.36 23.93 3.36
CA PHE A 732 1.11 23.26 3.06
C PHE A 732 -0.03 23.83 3.91
N GLY A 733 -1.15 24.16 3.29
CA GLY A 733 -2.42 24.39 3.96
C GLY A 733 -3.20 23.07 4.04
N VAL A 734 -3.63 22.66 5.23
CA VAL A 734 -4.40 21.43 5.44
C VAL A 734 -5.66 21.72 6.26
N ILE A 735 -6.82 21.32 5.74
CA ILE A 735 -8.07 21.32 6.50
C ILE A 735 -8.11 20.06 7.36
N THR A 736 -8.37 20.21 8.65
CA THR A 736 -8.61 19.09 9.57
C THR A 736 -9.98 19.19 10.25
N MET A 737 -10.48 18.05 10.73
CA MET A 737 -11.68 17.92 11.56
C MET A 737 -11.38 17.03 12.77
N ARG A 738 -11.75 17.52 13.96
CA ARG A 738 -11.71 16.76 15.21
C ARG A 738 -13.10 16.70 15.84
N VAL A 739 -13.33 15.66 16.63
CA VAL A 739 -14.56 15.50 17.41
C VAL A 739 -14.25 15.79 18.88
N ASP A 740 -14.94 16.77 19.45
CA ASP A 740 -14.86 17.15 20.85
C ASP A 740 -16.16 16.75 21.58
N LYS A 741 -16.03 16.13 22.75
CA LYS A 741 -17.19 15.77 23.59
C LYS A 741 -17.49 16.90 24.56
N LEU A 742 -18.66 17.51 24.44
CA LEU A 742 -19.08 18.57 25.35
C LEU A 742 -20.05 18.02 26.40
N GLU A 743 -19.63 17.97 27.67
CA GLU A 743 -20.49 17.63 28.80
C GLU A 743 -21.00 18.88 29.52
N TRP A 744 -22.33 19.00 29.68
CA TRP A 744 -22.93 20.16 30.35
C TRP A 744 -23.14 19.87 31.86
N GLY A 745 -22.08 19.93 32.67
CA GLY A 745 -22.17 19.71 34.13
C GLY A 745 -20.86 19.89 34.94
N ALA A 746 -20.96 20.65 36.03
CA ALA A 746 -20.02 20.92 37.14
C ALA A 746 -18.52 20.54 36.99
N GLY A 747 -17.71 21.50 36.55
CA GLY A 747 -16.24 21.46 36.66
C GLY A 747 -15.56 21.44 35.30
N GLY A 748 -15.42 22.61 34.69
CA GLY A 748 -14.85 22.78 33.36
C GLY A 748 -13.49 22.11 33.18
N GLY A 749 -13.49 21.04 32.40
CA GLY A 749 -12.33 20.42 31.81
C GLY A 749 -12.82 19.50 30.72
N ALA A 750 -12.53 19.81 29.45
CA ALA A 750 -12.66 18.82 28.39
C ALA A 750 -11.86 17.59 28.82
N ALA A 751 -12.48 16.41 28.87
CA ALA A 751 -11.76 15.18 29.15
C ALA A 751 -10.59 15.09 28.17
N GLY A 752 -9.36 14.97 28.69
CA GLY A 752 -8.13 15.04 27.91
C GLY A 752 -8.14 14.04 26.77
N VAL A 753 -8.39 14.52 25.55
CA VAL A 753 -8.15 13.75 24.34
C VAL A 753 -6.66 13.88 24.00
N ALA A 754 -6.05 12.80 23.50
CA ALA A 754 -4.65 12.67 23.14
C ALA A 754 -4.06 13.92 22.44
N PRO A 755 -2.74 14.21 22.57
CA PRO A 755 -2.09 15.36 21.93
C PRO A 755 -2.40 15.40 20.42
N ARG A 756 -2.85 16.56 19.92
CA ARG A 756 -3.35 16.75 18.54
C ARG A 756 -2.55 17.81 17.79
N ALA A 757 -2.49 17.69 16.46
CA ALA A 757 -1.84 18.67 15.58
C ALA A 757 -2.38 20.11 15.77
N SER A 758 -3.70 20.29 15.92
CA SER A 758 -4.29 21.62 16.15
C SER A 758 -3.92 22.22 17.52
N ALA A 759 -3.48 21.39 18.48
CA ALA A 759 -3.17 21.78 19.85
C ALA A 759 -1.65 21.85 20.13
N SER A 760 -0.81 21.42 19.19
CA SER A 760 0.64 21.34 19.36
C SER A 760 1.38 22.66 19.09
N THR A 761 0.72 23.66 18.48
CA THR A 761 1.32 24.98 18.22
C THR A 761 0.87 26.04 19.22
N ALA A 762 1.81 26.86 19.69
CA ALA A 762 1.53 28.04 20.52
C ALA A 762 0.87 29.18 19.72
N ALA A 763 0.94 29.14 18.39
CA ALA A 763 0.33 30.11 17.49
C ALA A 763 -1.05 29.62 17.01
N ALA A 764 -2.02 29.60 17.94
CA ALA A 764 -3.41 29.27 17.66
C ALA A 764 -4.30 30.52 17.59
N ALA A 765 -5.23 30.56 16.64
CA ALA A 765 -6.25 31.60 16.53
C ALA A 765 -7.66 30.95 16.50
N VAL A 766 -8.63 31.54 17.19
CA VAL A 766 -10.01 31.03 17.27
C VAL A 766 -10.97 32.10 16.75
N SER A 767 -11.89 31.69 15.88
CA SER A 767 -13.00 32.53 15.41
C SER A 767 -14.30 32.21 16.19
N GLY A 768 -15.01 33.25 16.64
CA GLY A 768 -16.32 33.13 17.27
C GLY A 768 -16.35 32.97 18.80
N ALA A 769 -17.54 33.06 19.38
CA ALA A 769 -17.83 32.87 20.80
C ALA A 769 -18.09 31.38 21.13
N PRO A 770 -17.88 30.93 22.39
CA PRO A 770 -18.15 29.56 22.79
C PRO A 770 -19.64 29.18 22.59
N PRO A 771 -19.95 27.90 22.33
CA PRO A 771 -21.31 27.42 22.10
C PRO A 771 -22.23 27.76 23.28
N ALA A 772 -23.42 28.29 22.98
CA ALA A 772 -24.49 28.48 23.95
C ALA A 772 -25.29 27.18 24.15
N GLN A 773 -25.80 26.92 25.35
CA GLN A 773 -26.57 25.70 25.65
C GLN A 773 -27.86 25.67 24.80
N PRO A 774 -28.07 24.66 23.94
CA PRO A 774 -29.36 24.48 23.28
C PRO A 774 -30.43 24.11 24.31
N LYS A 775 -31.65 24.63 24.15
CA LYS A 775 -32.77 24.42 25.11
C LYS A 775 -33.21 22.95 25.27
N HIS A 776 -32.76 22.05 24.39
CA HIS A 776 -33.13 20.63 24.34
C HIS A 776 -31.94 19.68 24.00
N ALA A 777 -30.70 20.04 24.34
CA ALA A 777 -29.56 19.16 24.05
C ALA A 777 -29.39 18.03 25.09
N PRO A 778 -28.94 16.83 24.66
CA PRO A 778 -28.49 15.78 25.57
C PRO A 778 -27.31 16.25 26.44
N ASN A 779 -27.10 15.59 27.59
CA ASN A 779 -26.05 15.96 28.56
C ASN A 779 -24.63 15.89 27.99
N ALA A 780 -24.42 15.13 26.90
CA ALA A 780 -23.17 15.05 26.15
C ALA A 780 -23.48 15.14 24.64
N LEU A 781 -22.74 15.98 23.91
CA LEU A 781 -22.84 16.12 22.46
C LEU A 781 -21.45 16.00 21.83
N ASP A 782 -21.35 15.20 20.78
CA ASP A 782 -20.17 15.16 19.92
C ASP A 782 -20.22 16.37 18.97
N LEU A 783 -19.23 17.25 19.09
CA LEU A 783 -19.10 18.46 18.29
C LEU A 783 -17.93 18.32 17.32
N GLU A 784 -18.19 18.47 16.03
CA GLU A 784 -17.14 18.56 15.01
C GLU A 784 -16.55 19.97 14.97
N VAL A 785 -15.23 20.06 15.11
CA VAL A 785 -14.47 21.31 15.04
C VAL A 785 -13.48 21.24 13.89
N HIS A 786 -13.58 22.21 12.97
CA HIS A 786 -12.73 22.31 11.80
C HIS A 786 -11.60 23.33 12.00
N ASN A 787 -10.43 23.02 11.45
CA ASN A 787 -9.25 23.89 11.51
C ASN A 787 -8.56 23.98 10.14
N LEU A 788 -7.89 25.11 9.88
CA LEU A 788 -6.89 25.26 8.83
C LEU A 788 -5.50 25.25 9.48
N LEU A 789 -4.72 24.22 9.18
CA LEU A 789 -3.34 24.05 9.60
C LEU A 789 -2.39 24.56 8.52
N VAL A 790 -1.32 25.23 8.92
CA VAL A 790 -0.17 25.54 8.06
C VAL A 790 0.99 24.67 8.51
N LEU A 791 1.52 23.86 7.60
CA LEU A 791 2.65 22.99 7.86
C LEU A 791 3.86 23.41 7.02
N ASP A 792 5.04 23.26 7.60
CA ASP A 792 6.29 23.39 6.87
C ASP A 792 6.45 22.26 5.83
N ASN A 793 7.00 22.54 4.65
CA ASN A 793 7.13 21.53 3.61
C ASN A 793 8.30 20.56 3.79
N HIS A 794 9.29 20.86 4.63
CA HIS A 794 10.43 19.98 4.90
C HIS A 794 10.18 19.16 6.17
N THR A 795 9.87 19.84 7.28
CA THR A 795 9.72 19.19 8.59
C THR A 795 8.32 18.60 8.78
N PHE A 796 7.31 19.13 8.08
CA PHE A 796 5.89 18.85 8.32
C PHE A 796 5.42 19.17 9.74
N GLU A 797 6.13 20.06 10.44
CA GLU A 797 5.67 20.60 11.71
C GLU A 797 4.52 21.58 11.50
N VAL A 798 3.58 21.60 12.44
CA VAL A 798 2.44 22.53 12.41
C VAL A 798 2.91 23.91 12.85
N LEU A 799 3.09 24.81 11.89
CA LEU A 799 3.52 26.19 12.12
C LEU A 799 2.39 27.02 12.74
N HIS A 800 1.15 26.84 12.28
CA HIS A 800 0.00 27.60 12.73
C HIS A 800 -1.29 26.80 12.63
N ALA A 801 -2.23 27.04 13.54
CA ALA A 801 -3.56 26.43 13.54
C ALA A 801 -4.65 27.51 13.69
N HIS A 802 -5.50 27.63 12.68
CA HIS A 802 -6.64 28.53 12.69
C HIS A 802 -7.94 27.74 12.87
N GLN A 803 -8.61 27.92 14.00
CA GLN A 803 -9.87 27.25 14.33
C GLN A 803 -11.08 28.05 13.82
N LEU A 804 -11.97 27.36 13.11
CA LEU A 804 -13.24 27.92 12.61
C LEU A 804 -14.31 28.04 13.69
N MET A 805 -15.43 28.68 13.33
CA MET A 805 -16.55 28.89 14.25
C MET A 805 -17.23 27.56 14.60
N THR A 806 -17.97 27.54 15.71
CA THR A 806 -18.81 26.40 16.09
C THR A 806 -19.82 26.10 14.96
N ASN A 807 -19.98 24.81 14.61
CA ASN A 807 -20.83 24.33 13.51
C ASN A 807 -20.43 24.84 12.11
N GLU A 808 -19.23 25.39 11.95
CA GLU A 808 -18.69 25.78 10.66
C GLU A 808 -17.77 24.68 10.10
N PHE A 809 -18.16 24.13 8.96
CA PHE A 809 -17.49 23.03 8.30
C PHE A 809 -16.60 23.59 7.19
N ALA A 810 -15.31 23.28 7.25
CA ALA A 810 -14.38 23.57 6.18
C ALA A 810 -14.52 22.52 5.06
N MET A 811 -14.83 22.96 3.85
CA MET A 811 -15.25 22.10 2.74
C MET A 811 -14.22 22.08 1.59
N SER A 812 -13.65 23.24 1.24
CA SER A 812 -12.74 23.41 0.11
C SER A 812 -11.56 24.30 0.44
N LEU A 813 -10.40 24.02 -0.15
CA LEU A 813 -9.16 24.77 0.03
C LEU A 813 -8.42 24.89 -1.29
N VAL A 814 -7.94 26.08 -1.62
CA VAL A 814 -7.03 26.30 -2.75
C VAL A 814 -5.98 27.34 -2.39
N SER A 815 -4.74 27.14 -2.88
CA SER A 815 -3.69 28.15 -2.85
C SER A 815 -3.71 28.86 -4.20
N CYS A 816 -3.91 30.18 -4.21
CA CYS A 816 -4.09 30.93 -5.44
C CYS A 816 -3.50 32.34 -5.37
N LYS A 817 -3.25 32.91 -6.55
CA LYS A 817 -2.99 34.33 -6.77
C LYS A 817 -4.19 34.91 -7.51
N LEU A 818 -4.68 36.07 -7.08
CA LEU A 818 -5.91 36.66 -7.60
C LEU A 818 -5.68 38.07 -8.15
N GLY A 819 -6.24 38.34 -9.32
CA GLY A 819 -6.08 39.58 -10.07
C GLY A 819 -4.61 39.93 -10.29
N ASP A 820 -4.31 41.23 -10.18
CA ASP A 820 -2.95 41.76 -10.27
C ASP A 820 -2.24 41.81 -8.90
N ASP A 821 -2.84 41.28 -7.83
CA ASP A 821 -2.24 41.29 -6.50
C ASP A 821 -1.04 40.33 -6.46
N PRO A 822 0.18 40.79 -6.09
CA PRO A 822 1.35 39.93 -6.04
C PRO A 822 1.29 38.88 -4.93
N ASN A 823 0.39 39.03 -3.95
CA ASN A 823 0.31 38.13 -2.80
C ASN A 823 -0.34 36.80 -3.16
N HIS A 824 0.14 35.74 -2.50
CA HIS A 824 -0.49 34.43 -2.53
C HIS A 824 -1.42 34.27 -1.33
N TYR A 825 -2.57 33.65 -1.57
CA TYR A 825 -3.63 33.47 -0.59
C TYR A 825 -4.02 32.00 -0.47
N TYR A 826 -4.38 31.58 0.74
CA TYR A 826 -5.16 30.38 0.98
C TYR A 826 -6.64 30.76 1.00
N ALA A 827 -7.38 30.35 -0.02
CA ALA A 827 -8.83 30.54 -0.09
C ALA A 827 -9.55 29.31 0.48
N LEU A 828 -10.37 29.53 1.50
CA LEU A 828 -11.08 28.51 2.27
C LEU A 828 -12.59 28.68 2.10
N GLY A 829 -13.27 27.65 1.61
CA GLY A 829 -14.72 27.59 1.50
C GLY A 829 -15.34 26.84 2.67
N THR A 830 -16.35 27.44 3.32
CA THR A 830 -17.02 26.88 4.48
C THR A 830 -18.54 26.72 4.27
N ALA A 831 -19.15 25.92 5.15
CA ALA A 831 -20.59 25.75 5.27
C ALA A 831 -20.99 25.81 6.75
N LEU A 832 -22.06 26.53 7.09
CA LEU A 832 -22.63 26.55 8.44
C LEU A 832 -23.71 25.47 8.54
N LEU A 833 -23.46 24.44 9.35
CA LEU A 833 -24.35 23.29 9.48
C LEU A 833 -25.32 23.50 10.65
N ASN A 834 -26.62 23.49 10.34
CA ASN A 834 -27.66 23.41 11.35
C ASN A 834 -28.25 22.00 11.34
N PRO A 835 -28.24 21.24 12.46
CA PRO A 835 -28.77 19.87 12.50
C PRO A 835 -30.25 19.74 12.10
N GLU A 836 -31.02 20.83 12.19
CA GLU A 836 -32.43 20.88 11.77
C GLU A 836 -32.61 21.06 10.25
N GLU A 837 -31.55 21.40 9.52
CA GLU A 837 -31.58 21.67 8.09
C GLU A 837 -31.04 20.47 7.30
N SER A 838 -31.73 20.12 6.21
CA SER A 838 -31.29 19.04 5.30
C SER A 838 -30.09 19.43 4.44
N GLU A 839 -29.88 20.73 4.22
CA GLU A 839 -28.79 21.28 3.43
C GLU A 839 -28.32 22.60 4.04
N PRO A 840 -27.00 22.93 3.95
CA PRO A 840 -26.48 24.19 4.44
C PRO A 840 -27.06 25.34 3.62
N LYS A 841 -27.68 26.32 4.29
CA LYS A 841 -28.21 27.55 3.67
C LYS A 841 -27.24 28.73 3.75
N GLN A 842 -26.21 28.61 4.58
CA GLN A 842 -25.23 29.66 4.85
C GLN A 842 -23.82 29.06 4.79
N GLY A 843 -22.85 29.88 4.39
CA GLY A 843 -21.45 29.53 4.35
C GLY A 843 -20.62 30.79 4.06
N ARG A 844 -19.30 30.64 4.02
CA ARG A 844 -18.37 31.75 3.75
C ARG A 844 -17.21 31.33 2.86
N ILE A 845 -16.61 32.30 2.19
CA ILE A 845 -15.30 32.17 1.54
C ILE A 845 -14.34 33.09 2.27
N LEU A 846 -13.30 32.53 2.87
CA LEU A 846 -12.28 33.22 3.66
C LEU A 846 -10.96 33.22 2.89
N LEU A 847 -10.29 34.37 2.80
CA LEU A 847 -8.94 34.47 2.22
C LEU A 847 -7.94 34.76 3.31
N PHE A 848 -6.97 33.86 3.45
CA PHE A 848 -5.87 34.01 4.39
C PHE A 848 -4.56 34.30 3.65
N HIS A 849 -3.76 35.19 4.22
CA HIS A 849 -2.39 35.43 3.79
C HIS A 849 -1.44 34.93 4.88
N TRP A 850 -0.43 34.15 4.47
CA TRP A 850 0.63 33.70 5.35
C TRP A 850 1.74 34.74 5.40
N SER A 851 1.91 35.40 6.54
CA SER A 851 2.94 36.43 6.74
C SER A 851 3.49 36.37 8.17
N GLU A 852 4.80 36.55 8.32
CA GLU A 852 5.50 36.60 9.62
C GLU A 852 5.19 35.41 10.55
N GLY A 853 5.00 34.21 9.98
CA GLY A 853 4.72 33.00 10.76
C GLY A 853 3.28 32.88 11.28
N LYS A 854 2.33 33.68 10.77
CA LYS A 854 0.92 33.62 11.16
C LYS A 854 -0.01 33.71 9.94
N LEU A 855 -1.19 33.09 10.06
CA LEU A 855 -2.28 33.31 9.12
C LEU A 855 -3.04 34.59 9.48
N VAL A 856 -3.12 35.51 8.53
CA VAL A 856 -3.92 36.74 8.64
C VAL A 856 -5.10 36.64 7.68
N GLN A 857 -6.32 36.77 8.20
CA GLN A 857 -7.52 36.85 7.36
C GLN A 857 -7.57 38.22 6.66
N ILE A 858 -7.57 38.21 5.33
CA ILE A 858 -7.55 39.42 4.48
C ILE A 858 -8.95 39.77 4.01
N ALA A 859 -9.74 38.78 3.62
CA ALA A 859 -11.09 39.00 3.10
C ALA A 859 -12.05 37.89 3.53
N GLU A 860 -13.33 38.24 3.56
CA GLU A 860 -14.43 37.35 3.88
C GLU A 860 -15.62 37.65 2.96
N LYS A 861 -16.21 36.60 2.41
CA LYS A 861 -17.41 36.70 1.58
C LYS A 861 -18.48 35.74 2.05
N GLU A 862 -19.61 36.28 2.51
CA GLU A 862 -20.78 35.47 2.84
C GLU A 862 -21.44 34.90 1.58
N ILE A 863 -21.86 33.64 1.66
CA ILE A 863 -22.52 32.90 0.59
C ILE A 863 -23.77 32.19 1.11
N LYS A 864 -24.74 31.98 0.21
CA LYS A 864 -26.02 31.33 0.52
C LYS A 864 -25.96 29.83 0.17
N GLY A 865 -25.21 29.08 0.95
CA GLY A 865 -25.02 27.64 0.76
C GLY A 865 -23.65 27.18 1.25
N GLY A 866 -23.36 25.89 1.10
CA GLY A 866 -22.03 25.34 1.37
C GLY A 866 -21.11 25.47 0.16
N CYS A 867 -19.85 25.88 0.38
CA CYS A 867 -18.84 25.98 -0.68
C CYS A 867 -18.10 24.65 -0.92
N TYR A 868 -18.56 23.83 -1.86
CA TYR A 868 -18.06 22.46 -2.04
C TYR A 868 -16.65 22.38 -2.64
N THR A 869 -16.37 23.17 -3.68
CA THR A 869 -15.07 23.22 -4.37
C THR A 869 -14.72 24.66 -4.76
N LEU A 870 -13.44 25.02 -4.58
CA LEU A 870 -12.81 26.27 -5.02
C LEU A 870 -11.68 25.95 -6.00
N VAL A 871 -11.57 26.75 -7.07
CA VAL A 871 -10.52 26.63 -8.08
C VAL A 871 -10.08 28.02 -8.54
N GLU A 872 -8.77 28.20 -8.73
CA GLU A 872 -8.23 29.40 -9.38
C GLU A 872 -8.52 29.34 -10.89
N PHE A 873 -9.04 30.43 -11.44
CA PHE A 873 -9.47 30.49 -12.83
C PHE A 873 -9.08 31.83 -13.45
N ASN A 874 -7.96 31.87 -14.18
CA ASN A 874 -7.48 33.04 -14.92
C ASN A 874 -7.37 34.31 -14.04
N GLY A 875 -6.81 34.17 -12.83
CA GLY A 875 -6.69 35.25 -11.84
C GLY A 875 -7.99 35.55 -11.09
N LYS A 876 -9.07 34.81 -11.33
CA LYS A 876 -10.35 34.89 -10.62
C LYS A 876 -10.54 33.66 -9.73
N LEU A 877 -11.55 33.70 -8.87
CA LEU A 877 -11.89 32.58 -8.00
C LEU A 877 -13.21 31.95 -8.42
N LEU A 878 -13.16 30.72 -8.90
CA LEU A 878 -14.33 29.92 -9.26
C LEU A 878 -14.78 29.09 -8.05
N ALA A 879 -16.06 29.12 -7.73
CA ALA A 879 -16.63 28.43 -6.58
C ALA A 879 -17.93 27.67 -6.92
N THR A 880 -18.12 26.52 -6.29
CA THR A 880 -19.42 25.81 -6.27
C THR A 880 -20.13 26.02 -4.95
N ILE A 881 -21.38 26.46 -5.02
CA ILE A 881 -22.23 26.76 -3.87
C ILE A 881 -23.59 26.11 -4.09
N ASN A 882 -23.84 24.97 -3.43
CA ASN A 882 -25.02 24.11 -3.64
C ASN A 882 -25.25 23.84 -5.14
N SER A 883 -26.39 24.28 -5.69
CA SER A 883 -26.76 24.11 -7.10
C SER A 883 -26.06 25.08 -8.06
N THR A 884 -25.22 26.00 -7.56
CA THR A 884 -24.69 27.11 -8.35
C THR A 884 -23.18 27.06 -8.54
N VAL A 885 -22.73 27.36 -9.76
CA VAL A 885 -21.31 27.63 -10.07
C VAL A 885 -21.16 29.14 -10.22
N ARG A 886 -20.24 29.76 -9.49
CA ARG A 886 -20.08 31.21 -9.43
C ARG A 886 -18.63 31.63 -9.64
N LEU A 887 -18.43 32.66 -10.44
CA LEU A 887 -17.13 33.28 -10.65
C LEU A 887 -17.02 34.57 -9.84
N PHE A 888 -15.96 34.69 -9.05
CA PHE A 888 -15.66 35.87 -8.26
C PHE A 888 -14.40 36.56 -8.78
N GLU A 889 -14.52 37.85 -9.02
CA GLU A 889 -13.41 38.74 -9.36
C GLU A 889 -12.80 39.32 -8.09
N TRP A 890 -11.47 39.43 -8.06
CA TRP A 890 -10.73 40.07 -6.98
C TRP A 890 -10.54 41.56 -7.25
N THR A 891 -11.07 42.41 -6.36
CA THR A 891 -11.03 43.87 -6.52
C THR A 891 -9.74 44.47 -5.94
N SER A 892 -9.41 45.70 -6.34
CA SER A 892 -8.30 46.48 -5.76
C SER A 892 -8.49 46.79 -4.27
N GLU A 893 -9.73 46.74 -3.78
CA GLU A 893 -10.09 46.90 -2.37
C GLU A 893 -9.89 45.61 -1.56
N LYS A 894 -9.38 44.54 -2.20
CA LYS A 894 -9.19 43.20 -1.61
C LYS A 894 -10.49 42.53 -1.18
N GLU A 895 -11.51 42.61 -2.04
CA GLU A 895 -12.80 41.95 -1.84
C GLU A 895 -13.16 41.03 -3.01
N LEU A 896 -13.98 40.01 -2.74
CA LEU A 896 -14.57 39.16 -3.76
C LEU A 896 -15.89 39.73 -4.28
N ARG A 897 -15.91 40.13 -5.55
CA ARG A 897 -17.12 40.58 -6.26
C ARG A 897 -17.65 39.46 -7.16
N LEU A 898 -18.94 39.16 -7.06
CA LEU A 898 -19.58 38.20 -7.94
C LEU A 898 -19.67 38.76 -9.36
N GLU A 899 -19.16 38.01 -10.34
CA GLU A 899 -19.19 38.40 -11.74
C GLU A 899 -20.31 37.69 -12.50
N CYS A 900 -20.32 36.35 -12.48
CA CYS A 900 -21.34 35.55 -13.17
C CYS A 900 -21.71 34.28 -12.42
N SER A 901 -22.81 33.65 -12.82
CA SER A 901 -23.35 32.46 -12.17
C SER A 901 -24.06 31.53 -13.15
N HIS A 902 -23.94 30.23 -12.91
CA HIS A 902 -24.64 29.17 -13.61
C HIS A 902 -25.45 28.32 -12.61
N PHE A 903 -26.67 27.91 -12.99
CA PHE A 903 -27.68 27.34 -12.08
C PHE A 903 -28.19 25.95 -12.48
N ASN A 904 -27.75 25.38 -13.61
CA ASN A 904 -28.32 24.14 -14.16
C ASN A 904 -27.73 22.88 -13.51
N ASN A 905 -27.60 22.86 -12.19
CA ASN A 905 -27.10 21.73 -11.40
C ASN A 905 -28.04 21.47 -10.22
N ILE A 906 -28.05 20.24 -9.71
CA ILE A 906 -28.76 19.91 -8.46
C ILE A 906 -27.85 20.27 -7.29
N VAL A 907 -26.65 19.69 -7.25
CA VAL A 907 -25.57 20.06 -6.34
C VAL A 907 -24.27 19.89 -7.09
N ALA A 908 -23.61 21.00 -7.40
CA ALA A 908 -22.30 20.99 -8.05
C ALA A 908 -21.23 20.72 -6.99
N LEU A 909 -20.66 19.52 -6.99
CA LEU A 909 -19.69 19.08 -5.98
C LEU A 909 -18.25 19.26 -6.45
N TYR A 910 -17.99 19.06 -7.74
CA TYR A 910 -16.64 19.00 -8.29
C TYR A 910 -16.44 20.03 -9.40
N LEU A 911 -15.24 20.63 -9.44
CA LEU A 911 -14.83 21.55 -10.50
C LEU A 911 -13.42 21.21 -10.98
N LYS A 912 -13.23 21.30 -12.29
CA LYS A 912 -11.92 21.30 -12.95
C LYS A 912 -11.89 22.35 -14.04
N VAL A 913 -10.73 22.92 -14.30
CA VAL A 913 -10.56 24.01 -15.27
C VAL A 913 -9.39 23.71 -16.20
N LYS A 914 -9.54 24.09 -17.46
CA LYS A 914 -8.47 24.06 -18.47
C LYS A 914 -8.70 25.18 -19.48
N GLY A 915 -7.80 26.16 -19.50
CA GLY A 915 -8.01 27.37 -20.31
C GLY A 915 -9.31 28.07 -19.90
N ASP A 916 -10.22 28.26 -20.85
CA ASP A 916 -11.55 28.85 -20.60
C ASP A 916 -12.65 27.81 -20.34
N PHE A 917 -12.33 26.51 -20.37
CA PHE A 917 -13.28 25.43 -20.09
C PHE A 917 -13.34 25.10 -18.61
N ILE A 918 -14.56 24.82 -18.15
CA ILE A 918 -14.89 24.47 -16.77
C ILE A 918 -15.71 23.18 -16.82
N LEU A 919 -15.16 22.10 -16.28
CA LEU A 919 -15.87 20.84 -16.10
C LEU A 919 -16.52 20.82 -14.72
N VAL A 920 -17.82 20.57 -14.67
CA VAL A 920 -18.63 20.54 -13.45
C VAL A 920 -19.16 19.13 -13.22
N GLY A 921 -18.89 18.56 -12.05
CA GLY A 921 -19.42 17.28 -11.61
C GLY A 921 -20.57 17.49 -10.64
N ASP A 922 -21.75 17.00 -11.00
CA ASP A 922 -22.97 17.09 -10.18
C ASP A 922 -23.15 15.85 -9.30
N LEU A 923 -23.86 15.98 -8.17
CA LEU A 923 -24.18 14.88 -7.28
C LEU A 923 -24.90 13.71 -7.97
N MET A 924 -25.81 13.96 -8.91
CA MET A 924 -26.56 12.89 -9.61
C MET A 924 -26.79 13.12 -11.11
N ARG A 925 -26.36 14.27 -11.67
CA ARG A 925 -26.48 14.60 -13.11
C ARG A 925 -25.16 14.51 -13.87
N SER A 926 -24.28 13.58 -13.49
CA SER A 926 -23.02 13.33 -14.19
C SER A 926 -22.18 14.61 -14.39
N MET A 927 -21.63 14.82 -15.58
CA MET A 927 -20.75 15.93 -15.93
C MET A 927 -21.41 16.94 -16.88
N SER A 928 -21.06 18.22 -16.71
CA SER A 928 -21.38 19.28 -17.67
C SER A 928 -20.13 20.13 -17.95
N LEU A 929 -19.98 20.57 -19.20
CA LEU A 929 -18.89 21.42 -19.67
C LEU A 929 -19.41 22.83 -19.89
N LEU A 930 -18.85 23.78 -19.14
CA LEU A 930 -19.09 25.20 -19.32
C LEU A 930 -17.87 25.85 -20.00
N GLN A 931 -18.11 26.90 -20.76
CA GLN A 931 -17.08 27.79 -21.27
C GLN A 931 -17.32 29.20 -20.74
N TYR A 932 -16.26 29.84 -20.24
CA TYR A 932 -16.34 31.24 -19.85
C TYR A 932 -16.09 32.15 -21.06
N LYS A 933 -17.08 32.98 -21.42
CA LYS A 933 -16.94 33.97 -22.48
C LYS A 933 -16.42 35.28 -21.88
N GLN A 934 -15.11 35.49 -21.95
CA GLN A 934 -14.46 36.67 -21.38
C GLN A 934 -15.07 38.01 -21.88
N MET A 935 -15.47 38.09 -23.15
CA MET A 935 -16.08 39.29 -23.73
C MET A 935 -17.50 39.57 -23.22
N GLU A 936 -18.25 38.53 -22.86
CA GLU A 936 -19.62 38.66 -22.36
C GLU A 936 -19.70 38.69 -20.83
N GLY A 937 -18.65 38.23 -20.14
CA GLY A 937 -18.64 38.06 -18.70
C GLY A 937 -19.66 37.01 -18.24
N SER A 938 -19.90 35.96 -19.05
CA SER A 938 -20.95 34.96 -18.84
C SER A 938 -20.43 33.53 -19.00
N PHE A 939 -21.19 32.56 -18.47
CA PHE A 939 -20.96 31.13 -18.73
C PHE A 939 -21.90 30.64 -19.82
N GLU A 940 -21.34 29.90 -20.78
CA GLU A 940 -22.09 29.15 -21.79
C GLU A 940 -21.96 27.65 -21.49
N GLU A 941 -23.07 26.91 -21.43
CA GLU A 941 -23.04 25.44 -21.34
C GLU A 941 -22.82 24.87 -22.73
N ILE A 942 -21.68 24.19 -22.93
CA ILE A 942 -21.26 23.66 -24.23
C ILE A 942 -21.83 22.27 -24.45
N ALA A 943 -21.67 21.38 -23.46
CA ALA A 943 -22.13 20.01 -23.55
C ALA A 943 -22.42 19.41 -22.16
N ARG A 944 -23.23 18.36 -22.13
CA ARG A 944 -23.62 17.63 -20.91
C ARG A 944 -23.77 16.14 -21.16
N ASP A 945 -23.44 15.34 -20.16
CA ASP A 945 -23.89 13.95 -20.08
C ASP A 945 -25.23 13.89 -19.33
N TYR A 946 -26.26 13.37 -20.00
CA TYR A 946 -27.62 13.25 -19.45
C TYR A 946 -27.83 11.98 -18.62
N SER A 947 -26.81 11.13 -18.50
CA SER A 947 -26.89 9.92 -17.69
C SER A 947 -26.93 10.25 -16.19
N PRO A 948 -27.74 9.53 -15.39
CA PRO A 948 -27.86 9.77 -13.95
C PRO A 948 -26.69 9.12 -13.18
N ASN A 949 -25.47 9.63 -13.35
CA ASN A 949 -24.30 9.14 -12.61
C ASN A 949 -24.10 9.97 -11.34
N TRP A 950 -23.82 9.26 -10.24
CA TRP A 950 -23.53 9.86 -8.94
C TRP A 950 -22.04 10.10 -8.80
N MET A 951 -21.60 11.31 -9.12
CA MET A 951 -20.18 11.61 -9.28
C MET A 951 -19.43 11.54 -7.95
N THR A 952 -18.19 11.04 -8.03
CA THR A 952 -17.26 10.96 -6.89
C THR A 952 -15.97 11.75 -7.14
N ALA A 953 -15.53 11.80 -8.41
CA ALA A 953 -14.44 12.65 -8.87
C ALA A 953 -14.53 12.86 -10.39
N ILE A 954 -13.89 13.92 -10.88
CA ILE A 954 -13.79 14.28 -12.30
C ILE A 954 -12.38 14.77 -12.63
N GLU A 955 -11.96 14.63 -13.88
CA GLU A 955 -10.73 15.22 -14.42
C GLU A 955 -10.87 15.54 -15.92
N ILE A 956 -10.17 16.59 -16.36
CA ILE A 956 -10.05 16.94 -17.78
C ILE A 956 -8.80 16.23 -18.32
N LEU A 957 -8.95 15.34 -19.30
CA LEU A 957 -7.82 14.63 -19.91
C LEU A 957 -7.17 15.49 -21.01
N ASP A 958 -7.99 15.93 -21.95
CA ASP A 958 -7.61 16.82 -23.04
C ASP A 958 -8.72 17.88 -23.27
N ASP A 959 -8.68 18.61 -24.38
CA ASP A 959 -9.68 19.67 -24.64
C ASP A 959 -11.07 19.11 -25.00
N ASP A 960 -11.14 17.84 -25.43
CA ASP A 960 -12.34 17.19 -25.93
C ASP A 960 -12.84 16.05 -25.04
N THR A 961 -11.99 15.48 -24.18
CA THR A 961 -12.26 14.27 -23.41
C THR A 961 -12.14 14.48 -21.90
N PHE A 962 -13.09 13.89 -21.18
CA PHE A 962 -13.32 14.13 -19.76
C PHE A 962 -13.48 12.79 -19.04
N LEU A 963 -12.73 12.60 -17.95
CA LEU A 963 -12.77 11.40 -17.12
C LEU A 963 -13.71 11.64 -15.93
N GLY A 964 -14.60 10.68 -15.70
CA GLY A 964 -15.51 10.67 -14.56
C GLY A 964 -15.40 9.36 -13.76
N ALA A 965 -15.59 9.47 -12.44
CA ALA A 965 -15.80 8.34 -11.54
C ALA A 965 -17.13 8.48 -10.80
N GLU A 966 -17.81 7.36 -10.55
CA GLU A 966 -19.12 7.35 -9.89
C GLU A 966 -19.21 6.36 -8.70
N ASN A 967 -20.29 6.45 -7.92
CA ASN A 967 -20.46 5.76 -6.64
C ASN A 967 -20.55 4.22 -6.73
N SER A 968 -20.87 3.67 -7.88
CA SER A 968 -20.89 2.22 -8.17
C SER A 968 -19.52 1.67 -8.57
N PHE A 969 -18.45 2.42 -8.29
CA PHE A 969 -17.04 2.05 -8.48
C PHE A 969 -16.61 1.95 -9.95
N ASN A 970 -17.30 2.64 -10.86
CA ASN A 970 -16.95 2.70 -12.28
C ASN A 970 -16.18 3.97 -12.65
N LEU A 971 -15.38 3.85 -13.70
CA LEU A 971 -14.78 4.93 -14.48
C LEU A 971 -15.46 5.02 -15.84
N PHE A 972 -15.55 6.22 -16.39
CA PHE A 972 -16.01 6.44 -17.74
C PHE A 972 -15.36 7.68 -18.35
N VAL A 973 -15.23 7.69 -19.67
CA VAL A 973 -14.72 8.82 -20.44
C VAL A 973 -15.80 9.34 -21.37
N CYS A 974 -16.08 10.63 -21.25
CA CYS A 974 -16.98 11.35 -22.12
C CYS A 974 -16.18 12.17 -23.13
N GLN A 975 -16.69 12.30 -24.35
CA GLN A 975 -16.12 13.19 -25.38
C GLN A 975 -17.15 14.21 -25.84
N LYS A 976 -16.72 15.46 -26.08
CA LYS A 976 -17.53 16.45 -26.79
C LYS A 976 -17.44 16.22 -28.30
N ASP A 977 -18.59 16.11 -28.96
CA ASP A 977 -18.63 16.02 -30.42
C ASP A 977 -18.74 17.42 -31.05
N SER A 978 -17.59 18.06 -31.27
CA SER A 978 -17.56 19.36 -31.95
C SER A 978 -17.78 19.26 -33.47
N ALA A 979 -17.69 18.05 -34.04
CA ALA A 979 -17.87 17.80 -35.46
C ALA A 979 -19.33 17.49 -35.84
N ALA A 980 -20.20 17.27 -34.84
CA ALA A 980 -21.60 16.99 -35.08
C ALA A 980 -22.29 18.09 -35.91
N THR A 981 -23.27 17.65 -36.72
CA THR A 981 -23.94 18.52 -37.69
C THR A 981 -25.08 19.33 -37.09
N THR A 982 -25.66 18.84 -35.99
CA THR A 982 -26.76 19.50 -35.28
C THR A 982 -26.29 20.07 -33.94
N ASP A 983 -26.87 21.17 -33.50
CA ASP A 983 -26.51 21.77 -32.21
C ASP A 983 -26.93 20.88 -31.02
N GLU A 984 -27.98 20.07 -31.17
CA GLU A 984 -28.42 19.10 -30.16
C GLU A 984 -27.39 18.00 -29.93
N GLU A 985 -26.83 17.42 -31.00
CA GLU A 985 -25.76 16.43 -30.90
C GLU A 985 -24.48 17.04 -30.30
N ARG A 986 -24.15 18.30 -30.60
CA ARG A 986 -23.00 19.00 -29.99
C ARG A 986 -23.15 19.21 -28.50
N GLN A 987 -24.38 19.41 -28.03
CA GLN A 987 -24.70 19.58 -26.62
C GLN A 987 -24.66 18.27 -25.83
N GLN A 988 -24.66 17.12 -26.50
CA GLN A 988 -24.61 15.82 -25.85
C GLN A 988 -23.18 15.28 -25.81
N MET A 989 -22.73 14.88 -24.62
CA MET A 989 -21.48 14.12 -24.49
C MET A 989 -21.71 12.65 -24.83
N SER A 990 -20.82 12.06 -25.62
CA SER A 990 -20.83 10.63 -25.94
C SER A 990 -19.87 9.85 -25.04
N TYR A 991 -20.21 8.60 -24.73
CA TYR A 991 -19.32 7.70 -24.01
C TYR A 991 -18.28 7.12 -24.96
N MET A 992 -17.00 7.30 -24.64
CA MET A 992 -15.87 6.72 -25.37
C MET A 992 -15.17 5.60 -24.61
N GLY A 993 -15.37 5.54 -23.30
CA GLY A 993 -14.88 4.44 -22.48
C GLY A 993 -15.70 4.23 -21.22
N GLN A 994 -15.79 2.98 -20.79
CA GLN A 994 -16.51 2.53 -19.60
C GLN A 994 -15.74 1.37 -18.97
N PHE A 995 -15.52 1.42 -17.65
CA PHE A 995 -14.70 0.43 -16.96
C PHE A 995 -15.07 0.33 -15.47
N HIS A 996 -15.20 -0.89 -14.93
CA HIS A 996 -15.37 -1.09 -13.50
C HIS A 996 -14.01 -1.18 -12.80
N LEU A 997 -13.65 -0.12 -12.07
CA LEU A 997 -12.41 -0.06 -11.29
C LEU A 997 -12.48 -1.00 -10.09
N GLY A 998 -13.64 -1.08 -9.44
CA GLY A 998 -13.87 -1.88 -8.24
C GLY A 998 -13.53 -1.19 -6.92
N ASP A 999 -13.20 0.11 -6.98
CA ASP A 999 -12.97 0.97 -5.83
C ASP A 999 -13.55 2.39 -6.04
N MET A 1000 -13.78 3.11 -4.94
CA MET A 1000 -14.35 4.46 -4.94
C MET A 1000 -13.24 5.51 -5.01
N VAL A 1001 -13.23 6.30 -6.08
CA VAL A 1001 -12.24 7.36 -6.30
C VAL A 1001 -12.69 8.63 -5.58
N ASN A 1002 -11.85 9.17 -4.70
CA ASN A 1002 -12.13 10.43 -3.99
C ASN A 1002 -11.50 11.64 -4.68
N VAL A 1003 -10.36 11.46 -5.35
CA VAL A 1003 -9.61 12.55 -5.95
C VAL A 1003 -8.88 12.10 -7.20
N MET A 1004 -8.91 12.98 -8.22
CA MET A 1004 -8.11 12.88 -9.44
C MET A 1004 -7.21 14.10 -9.57
N ARG A 1005 -5.95 13.87 -9.97
CA ARG A 1005 -4.95 14.91 -10.26
C ARG A 1005 -4.14 14.53 -11.48
N GLY A 1006 -4.02 15.45 -12.44
CA GLY A 1006 -3.04 15.34 -13.51
C GLY A 1006 -1.60 15.29 -12.96
N GLY A 1007 -0.78 14.41 -13.53
CA GLY A 1007 0.61 14.19 -13.14
C GLY A 1007 0.98 12.70 -13.09
N SER A 1008 2.28 12.42 -12.95
CA SER A 1008 2.83 11.08 -12.69
C SER A 1008 3.88 11.15 -11.59
N LEU A 1009 4.08 10.04 -10.86
CA LEU A 1009 5.16 9.86 -9.88
C LEU A 1009 6.52 9.62 -10.54
N VAL A 1010 6.54 9.28 -11.83
CA VAL A 1010 7.75 8.94 -12.59
C VAL A 1010 8.08 10.04 -13.58
N ALA A 1011 9.37 10.33 -13.76
CA ALA A 1011 9.85 11.21 -14.82
C ALA A 1011 9.66 10.54 -16.19
N GLN A 1012 9.08 11.27 -17.16
CA GLN A 1012 8.87 10.75 -18.51
C GLN A 1012 10.21 10.47 -19.22
N HIS A 1013 10.36 9.26 -19.77
CA HIS A 1013 11.51 8.88 -20.58
C HIS A 1013 11.23 9.12 -22.08
N ALA A 1014 12.18 9.73 -22.80
CA ALA A 1014 12.02 10.11 -24.20
C ALA A 1014 12.06 8.91 -25.19
N ASP A 1015 12.66 7.79 -24.79
CA ASP A 1015 12.84 6.58 -25.62
C ASP A 1015 12.02 5.39 -25.06
N SER A 1016 10.70 5.43 -25.17
CA SER A 1016 9.80 4.32 -24.79
C SER A 1016 9.16 3.67 -26.03
N ALA A 1017 9.08 2.34 -26.06
CA ALA A 1017 8.35 1.62 -27.12
C ALA A 1017 6.82 1.76 -26.98
N ALA A 1018 6.33 2.18 -25.81
CA ALA A 1018 4.92 2.43 -25.51
C ALA A 1018 4.74 3.88 -25.02
N PRO A 1019 4.66 4.88 -25.93
CA PRO A 1019 4.42 6.26 -25.54
C PRO A 1019 3.01 6.42 -24.98
N VAL A 1020 2.90 7.09 -23.83
CA VAL A 1020 1.65 7.36 -23.13
C VAL A 1020 1.44 8.86 -22.95
N HIS A 1021 0.19 9.31 -23.00
CA HIS A 1021 -0.16 10.73 -22.91
C HIS A 1021 -1.10 11.03 -21.74
N ASN A 1022 -1.10 12.29 -21.29
CA ASN A 1022 -2.04 12.83 -20.30
C ASN A 1022 -2.21 11.97 -19.03
N PRO A 1023 -1.14 11.78 -18.23
CA PRO A 1023 -1.21 10.96 -17.03
C PRO A 1023 -2.08 11.63 -15.95
N VAL A 1024 -2.99 10.84 -15.38
CA VAL A 1024 -3.86 11.23 -14.27
C VAL A 1024 -3.73 10.20 -13.16
N LEU A 1025 -3.37 10.67 -11.97
CA LEU A 1025 -3.39 9.88 -10.74
C LEU A 1025 -4.79 9.91 -10.13
N LEU A 1026 -5.24 8.74 -9.68
CA LEU A 1026 -6.50 8.53 -8.98
C LEU A 1026 -6.18 7.99 -7.59
N ALA A 1027 -6.81 8.54 -6.56
CA ALA A 1027 -6.73 8.00 -5.22
C ALA A 1027 -8.10 7.61 -4.69
N THR A 1028 -8.10 6.51 -3.94
CA THR A 1028 -9.32 5.79 -3.57
C THR A 1028 -9.55 5.73 -2.05
N VAL A 1029 -10.79 5.38 -1.68
CA VAL A 1029 -11.18 5.16 -0.28
C VAL A 1029 -10.43 4.00 0.37
N THR A 1030 -9.93 3.02 -0.40
CA THR A 1030 -9.24 1.86 0.18
C THR A 1030 -7.72 2.04 0.27
N GLY A 1031 -7.22 3.23 -0.06
CA GLY A 1031 -5.79 3.53 -0.05
C GLY A 1031 -5.05 3.12 -1.33
N SER A 1032 -5.76 2.66 -2.36
CA SER A 1032 -5.20 2.38 -3.68
C SER A 1032 -4.90 3.69 -4.42
N ILE A 1033 -3.77 3.72 -5.13
CA ILE A 1033 -3.41 4.78 -6.08
C ILE A 1033 -3.34 4.15 -7.46
N CYS A 1034 -4.09 4.69 -8.41
CA CYS A 1034 -4.12 4.22 -9.79
C CYS A 1034 -3.62 5.32 -10.73
N LEU A 1035 -3.15 4.93 -11.90
CA LEU A 1035 -2.76 5.83 -12.97
C LEU A 1035 -3.64 5.52 -14.20
N VAL A 1036 -4.22 6.57 -14.79
CA VAL A 1036 -4.87 6.52 -16.09
C VAL A 1036 -4.03 7.31 -17.09
N VAL A 1037 -3.77 6.73 -18.25
CA VAL A 1037 -3.08 7.38 -19.38
C VAL A 1037 -3.83 7.12 -20.68
N GLN A 1038 -3.68 8.01 -21.66
CA GLN A 1038 -4.22 7.84 -23.00
C GLN A 1038 -3.22 7.08 -23.90
N LEU A 1039 -3.75 6.13 -24.68
CA LEU A 1039 -3.02 5.29 -25.62
C LEU A 1039 -3.24 5.73 -27.06
N ALA A 1040 -2.23 5.49 -27.91
CA ALA A 1040 -2.42 5.52 -29.36
C ALA A 1040 -3.35 4.37 -29.81
N PRO A 1041 -4.19 4.57 -30.85
CA PRO A 1041 -5.14 3.54 -31.32
C PRO A 1041 -4.47 2.20 -31.68
N GLU A 1042 -3.29 2.25 -32.30
CA GLU A 1042 -2.51 1.07 -32.70
C GLU A 1042 -2.08 0.24 -31.49
N LEU A 1043 -1.60 0.93 -30.43
CA LEU A 1043 -1.19 0.29 -29.19
C LEU A 1043 -2.40 -0.26 -28.41
N TYR A 1044 -3.53 0.45 -28.41
CA TYR A 1044 -4.76 -0.03 -27.78
C TYR A 1044 -5.23 -1.36 -28.39
N GLU A 1045 -5.30 -1.44 -29.72
CA GLU A 1045 -5.77 -2.65 -30.41
C GLU A 1045 -4.83 -3.83 -30.13
N PHE A 1046 -3.52 -3.60 -30.13
CA PHE A 1046 -2.52 -4.61 -29.78
C PHE A 1046 -2.69 -5.11 -28.33
N LEU A 1047 -2.82 -4.18 -27.37
CA LEU A 1047 -2.98 -4.53 -25.96
C LEU A 1047 -4.34 -5.18 -25.67
N HIS A 1048 -5.40 -4.82 -26.39
CA HIS A 1048 -6.71 -5.45 -26.26
C HIS A 1048 -6.66 -6.93 -26.66
N GLN A 1049 -6.02 -7.25 -27.78
CA GLN A 1049 -5.80 -8.64 -28.20
C GLN A 1049 -4.95 -9.43 -27.19
N LEU A 1050 -3.95 -8.77 -26.58
CA LEU A 1050 -3.15 -9.36 -25.52
C LEU A 1050 -4.00 -9.63 -24.26
N GLU A 1051 -4.84 -8.67 -23.86
CA GLU A 1051 -5.75 -8.78 -22.72
C GLU A 1051 -6.68 -9.99 -22.88
N GLU A 1052 -7.36 -10.12 -24.02
CA GLU A 1052 -8.25 -11.25 -24.30
C GLU A 1052 -7.53 -12.59 -24.16
N ARG A 1053 -6.31 -12.70 -24.71
CA ARG A 1053 -5.51 -13.93 -24.62
C ARG A 1053 -5.08 -14.24 -23.19
N LEU A 1054 -4.67 -13.23 -22.42
CA LEU A 1054 -4.32 -13.38 -21.02
C LEU A 1054 -5.48 -13.91 -20.18
N THR A 1055 -6.73 -13.50 -20.48
CA THR A 1055 -7.90 -14.04 -19.76
C THR A 1055 -8.11 -15.54 -19.96
N HIS A 1056 -7.62 -16.12 -21.07
CA HIS A 1056 -7.66 -17.55 -21.33
C HIS A 1056 -6.51 -18.31 -20.66
N THR A 1057 -5.31 -17.73 -20.67
CA THR A 1057 -4.11 -18.33 -20.09
C THR A 1057 -4.13 -18.32 -18.56
N ILE A 1058 -4.64 -17.25 -17.95
CA ILE A 1058 -4.59 -17.04 -16.49
C ILE A 1058 -5.80 -17.69 -15.81
N LYS A 1059 -5.53 -18.58 -14.84
CA LYS A 1059 -6.58 -19.18 -14.01
C LYS A 1059 -7.08 -18.20 -12.97
N SER A 1060 -8.30 -17.71 -13.16
CA SER A 1060 -9.00 -16.85 -12.19
C SER A 1060 -9.32 -17.59 -10.88
N VAL A 1061 -9.00 -16.97 -9.75
CA VAL A 1061 -9.40 -17.45 -8.43
C VAL A 1061 -10.91 -17.24 -8.23
N GLY A 1062 -11.61 -18.30 -7.83
CA GLY A 1062 -13.07 -18.33 -7.81
C GLY A 1062 -13.70 -18.55 -9.19
N LYS A 1063 -12.89 -18.73 -10.25
CA LYS A 1063 -13.34 -18.85 -11.65
C LYS A 1063 -14.27 -17.72 -12.10
N VAL A 1064 -14.05 -16.51 -11.59
CA VAL A 1064 -14.81 -15.33 -12.01
C VAL A 1064 -14.25 -14.82 -13.33
N PRO A 1065 -15.07 -14.59 -14.38
CA PRO A 1065 -14.58 -14.02 -15.64
C PRO A 1065 -14.07 -12.58 -15.44
N HIS A 1066 -12.93 -12.25 -16.02
CA HIS A 1066 -12.38 -10.89 -16.00
C HIS A 1066 -13.33 -9.87 -16.64
N SER A 1067 -13.90 -10.20 -17.80
CA SER A 1067 -14.88 -9.37 -18.50
C SER A 1067 -16.13 -9.08 -17.66
N PHE A 1068 -16.59 -10.05 -16.86
CA PHE A 1068 -17.67 -9.83 -15.90
C PHE A 1068 -17.24 -8.85 -14.81
N TRP A 1069 -16.02 -8.98 -14.27
CA TRP A 1069 -15.54 -8.09 -13.22
C TRP A 1069 -15.39 -6.65 -13.70
N ARG A 1070 -14.82 -6.44 -14.90
CA ARG A 1070 -14.57 -5.11 -15.47
C ARG A 1070 -15.78 -4.48 -16.16
N SER A 1071 -16.87 -5.22 -16.36
CA SER A 1071 -18.13 -4.69 -16.95
C SER A 1071 -18.65 -3.49 -16.15
N PHE A 1072 -18.94 -2.39 -16.84
CA PHE A 1072 -19.59 -1.22 -16.24
C PHE A 1072 -20.92 -1.61 -15.62
N ASN A 1073 -21.13 -1.28 -14.34
CA ASN A 1073 -22.31 -1.77 -13.61
C ASN A 1073 -22.85 -0.72 -12.64
N THR A 1074 -24.09 -0.29 -12.88
CA THR A 1074 -24.88 0.56 -11.97
C THR A 1074 -26.20 -0.13 -11.63
N ASP A 1075 -27.01 0.48 -10.77
CA ASP A 1075 -28.35 -0.01 -10.45
C ASP A 1075 -29.30 -0.01 -11.67
N ILE A 1076 -28.97 0.74 -12.71
CA ILE A 1076 -29.82 0.96 -13.90
C ILE A 1076 -29.37 0.08 -15.07
N LYS A 1077 -28.05 -0.03 -15.30
CA LYS A 1077 -27.49 -0.70 -16.48
C LYS A 1077 -26.23 -1.49 -16.16
N THR A 1078 -26.01 -2.54 -16.94
CA THR A 1078 -24.76 -3.30 -16.98
C THR A 1078 -24.31 -3.37 -18.43
N GLU A 1079 -23.12 -2.85 -18.73
CA GLU A 1079 -22.55 -2.79 -20.08
C GLU A 1079 -21.12 -3.39 -20.06
N PRO A 1080 -20.62 -3.93 -21.19
CA PRO A 1080 -19.24 -4.40 -21.27
C PRO A 1080 -18.24 -3.26 -21.06
N ALA A 1081 -17.01 -3.62 -20.67
CA ALA A 1081 -15.93 -2.64 -20.63
C ALA A 1081 -15.50 -2.27 -22.05
N GLU A 1082 -15.36 -0.98 -22.33
CA GLU A 1082 -14.94 -0.46 -23.63
C GLU A 1082 -13.99 0.73 -23.44
N GLY A 1083 -13.04 0.94 -24.35
CA GLY A 1083 -12.15 2.10 -24.35
C GLY A 1083 -11.13 2.16 -23.21
N PHE A 1084 -11.00 1.07 -22.44
CA PHE A 1084 -10.05 0.91 -21.34
C PHE A 1084 -9.33 -0.44 -21.44
N ILE A 1085 -8.03 -0.44 -21.18
CA ILE A 1085 -7.20 -1.64 -21.00
C ILE A 1085 -6.84 -1.78 -19.52
N ASP A 1086 -7.01 -2.97 -18.96
CA ASP A 1086 -6.62 -3.29 -17.58
C ASP A 1086 -5.12 -3.58 -17.48
N GLY A 1087 -4.34 -2.58 -17.10
CA GLY A 1087 -2.90 -2.66 -16.94
C GLY A 1087 -2.45 -3.68 -15.89
N ASP A 1088 -3.23 -3.90 -14.84
CA ASP A 1088 -2.92 -4.92 -13.83
C ASP A 1088 -2.91 -6.34 -14.45
N LEU A 1089 -3.77 -6.59 -15.45
CA LEU A 1089 -3.80 -7.84 -16.19
C LEU A 1089 -2.63 -7.92 -17.18
N ILE A 1090 -2.35 -6.85 -17.93
CA ILE A 1090 -1.23 -6.80 -18.87
C ILE A 1090 0.10 -7.07 -18.18
N GLU A 1091 0.34 -6.46 -17.02
CA GLU A 1091 1.60 -6.62 -16.27
C GLU A 1091 1.80 -8.03 -15.71
N SER A 1092 0.71 -8.75 -15.44
CA SER A 1092 0.78 -10.14 -15.00
C SER A 1092 1.41 -11.08 -16.03
N PHE A 1093 1.52 -10.67 -17.31
CA PHE A 1093 2.27 -11.40 -18.34
C PHE A 1093 3.73 -11.65 -17.93
N LEU A 1094 4.35 -10.71 -17.21
CA LEU A 1094 5.73 -10.83 -16.73
C LEU A 1094 5.88 -11.86 -15.60
N ASP A 1095 4.77 -12.26 -14.96
CA ASP A 1095 4.72 -13.26 -13.89
C ASP A 1095 4.43 -14.67 -14.41
N LEU A 1096 4.06 -14.82 -15.69
CA LEU A 1096 3.78 -16.12 -16.29
C LEU A 1096 5.06 -16.93 -16.54
N SER A 1097 4.92 -18.26 -16.52
CA SER A 1097 5.98 -19.16 -16.95
C SER A 1097 6.27 -18.98 -18.45
N ARG A 1098 7.50 -19.28 -18.89
CA ARG A 1098 7.89 -19.06 -20.29
C ARG A 1098 7.06 -19.87 -21.29
N GLU A 1099 6.55 -21.02 -20.88
CA GLU A 1099 5.63 -21.84 -21.67
C GLU A 1099 4.28 -21.12 -21.86
N MET A 1100 3.71 -20.60 -20.78
CA MET A 1100 2.45 -19.84 -20.81
C MET A 1100 2.60 -18.52 -21.58
N GLN A 1101 3.77 -17.88 -21.50
CA GLN A 1101 4.08 -16.70 -22.32
C GLN A 1101 4.05 -17.06 -23.80
N GLN A 1102 4.74 -18.12 -24.22
CA GLN A 1102 4.74 -18.57 -25.61
C GLN A 1102 3.33 -18.91 -26.12
N GLU A 1103 2.52 -19.57 -25.31
CA GLU A 1103 1.11 -19.85 -25.61
C GLU A 1103 0.31 -18.56 -25.84
N THR A 1104 0.53 -17.55 -24.98
CA THR A 1104 -0.17 -16.26 -25.07
C THR A 1104 0.24 -15.46 -26.33
N VAL A 1105 1.52 -15.51 -26.73
CA VAL A 1105 2.03 -14.78 -27.90
C VAL A 1105 1.57 -15.38 -29.22
N GLN A 1106 1.21 -16.66 -29.25
CA GLN A 1106 0.97 -17.39 -30.49
C GLN A 1106 -0.12 -16.74 -31.37
N GLY A 1107 0.28 -16.24 -32.54
CA GLY A 1107 -0.62 -15.59 -33.51
C GLY A 1107 -0.94 -14.12 -33.22
N LEU A 1108 -0.19 -13.47 -32.32
CA LEU A 1108 -0.22 -12.02 -32.15
C LEU A 1108 0.71 -11.36 -33.17
N GLN A 1109 0.28 -10.27 -33.78
CA GLN A 1109 1.05 -9.53 -34.79
C GLN A 1109 1.42 -8.13 -34.28
N ILE A 1110 2.61 -7.66 -34.65
CA ILE A 1110 3.13 -6.34 -34.31
C ILE A 1110 3.65 -5.64 -35.59
N ASP A 1111 3.46 -4.32 -35.68
CA ASP A 1111 4.03 -3.51 -36.75
C ASP A 1111 5.54 -3.40 -36.55
N ASP A 1112 6.32 -3.62 -37.61
CA ASP A 1112 7.78 -3.49 -37.62
C ASP A 1112 8.27 -2.03 -37.74
N GLY A 1113 7.36 -1.06 -37.75
CA GLY A 1113 7.66 0.37 -37.91
C GLY A 1113 7.82 0.78 -39.38
N GLY A 1114 7.72 -0.18 -40.31
CA GLY A 1114 7.65 0.01 -41.75
C GLY A 1114 6.22 -0.14 -42.32
N GLY A 1115 5.22 -0.40 -41.47
CA GLY A 1115 3.84 -0.67 -41.87
C GLY A 1115 3.60 -2.12 -42.30
N MET A 1116 4.55 -3.04 -42.03
CA MET A 1116 4.38 -4.48 -42.24
C MET A 1116 4.15 -5.20 -40.91
N MET A 1117 3.09 -6.00 -40.85
CA MET A 1117 2.78 -6.83 -39.68
C MET A 1117 3.69 -8.07 -39.66
N ARG A 1118 4.44 -8.25 -38.57
CA ARG A 1118 5.20 -9.47 -38.27
C ARG A 1118 4.63 -10.18 -37.06
N ASP A 1119 4.92 -11.47 -36.91
CA ASP A 1119 4.57 -12.19 -35.68
C ASP A 1119 5.36 -11.61 -34.50
N ALA A 1120 4.65 -11.32 -33.40
CA ALA A 1120 5.26 -10.85 -32.18
C ALA A 1120 6.04 -11.99 -31.51
N THR A 1121 7.18 -11.67 -30.89
CA THR A 1121 7.93 -12.60 -30.06
C THR A 1121 7.66 -12.36 -28.58
N VAL A 1122 7.99 -13.34 -27.73
CA VAL A 1122 7.92 -13.18 -26.27
C VAL A 1122 8.76 -11.99 -25.81
N ASP A 1123 9.95 -11.81 -26.39
CA ASP A 1123 10.87 -10.74 -26.01
C ASP A 1123 10.35 -9.35 -26.44
N ASP A 1124 9.64 -9.27 -27.59
CA ASP A 1124 8.96 -8.03 -28.01
C ASP A 1124 7.90 -7.61 -26.98
N LEU A 1125 7.07 -8.56 -26.52
CA LEU A 1125 6.04 -8.32 -25.52
C LEU A 1125 6.62 -7.98 -24.15
N ILE A 1126 7.66 -8.69 -23.70
CA ILE A 1126 8.36 -8.35 -22.45
C ILE A 1126 8.82 -6.90 -22.48
N LYS A 1127 9.42 -6.45 -23.59
CA LYS A 1127 9.87 -5.06 -23.72
C LYS A 1127 8.73 -4.06 -23.60
N ILE A 1128 7.61 -4.29 -24.31
CA ILE A 1128 6.44 -3.40 -24.26
C ILE A 1128 5.85 -3.34 -22.84
N VAL A 1129 5.66 -4.49 -22.21
CA VAL A 1129 5.08 -4.56 -20.86
C VAL A 1129 6.04 -3.95 -19.83
N GLU A 1130 7.36 -4.18 -19.96
CA GLU A 1130 8.36 -3.52 -19.10
C GLU A 1130 8.32 -1.98 -19.26
N ASP A 1131 8.20 -1.46 -20.48
CA ASP A 1131 8.07 -0.02 -20.71
C ASP A 1131 6.79 0.53 -20.06
N LEU A 1132 5.67 -0.21 -20.12
CA LEU A 1132 4.44 0.15 -19.43
C LEU A 1132 4.58 0.10 -17.90
N THR A 1133 5.31 -0.87 -17.33
CA THR A 1133 5.52 -0.94 -15.87
C THR A 1133 6.33 0.24 -15.32
N ARG A 1134 7.08 0.96 -16.17
CA ARG A 1134 7.90 2.11 -15.80
C ARG A 1134 7.12 3.42 -15.71
N ILE A 1135 5.88 3.47 -16.17
CA ILE A 1135 5.10 4.73 -16.18
C ILE A 1135 4.57 5.12 -14.79
N HIS A 1136 4.61 4.20 -13.81
CA HIS A 1136 3.94 4.33 -12.53
C HIS A 1136 4.76 3.82 -11.32
#